data_AF-A0A928W8L3-F1
#
_entry.id   AF-A0A928W8L3-F1
#
_cell.length_a   1.000
_cell.length_b   1.000
_cell.length_c   1.000
_cell.angle_alpha   90.00
_cell.angle_beta   90.00
_cell.angle_gamma   90.00
#
_symmetry.space_group_name_H-M   'P 1'
#
loop_
_entity.id
_entity.type
_entity.pdbx_description
1 polymer ?
#
loop_
_entity_poly.entity_id
_entity_poly.type
_entity_poly.pdbx_seq_one_letter_code
_entity_poly.pdbx_strand_id
1 'polypeptide(L)'
;MSKTPDSGLKVRVYNIAHQNFDGHQDLGNCVLSQLVPDAEDKIIAVKVDDELLRATQDPNYNLQAYFSQLDRLNLGNCTEVLLSSGGTVYMSEPEVAAQVRDRFFASQPDHCCRYGSLLVSSCTVLKDTATHKGIANLDRPITVKIVDFEHESEMERKVAKDLRVGDCHGKISTRLAKVLGGKENTPFQFRLANYSSNSPLPAFIAKGTVAIDNRRTENRGYDLVLDRSSIKGWSNNTGPMQVAQVNNQWRLTPKPNLNAQQLADLSYLPTILQNQGVQYQIDPNDRSYILQQPSRQALDVLAHAYDWGRDRLACGVYQMPEVVLGNNSNAELQDYRNSWQLTQWYSPQAIEQDLVPATVAEAEYLKSIQNDYQLLAQYLVKNHDQKQKLKNLEGEEVEEKNEFGLIEVLRADTRGELANHPKIVSFCRDQLRRRWLELATKGANTLESAMAQPADIKPGTVIAPHIISGTEVIVTRYPIINKDNIRRYVVDNEQIPELIDTKGCVFINPDDAMKYHQCDFDGDQLVCTPCDLLPTIAEETRTAQVQLDPEGNDLNRDFDPVVKKEKKAYPQSDLKHMALAVRLNSIGRIANAIGRVNCSQPNPEADVKDQKYFLKFKRELMNVLFDSLQVEVDSPKSSTRYSDYYPDLNRRLNSEAFTLPFFDFKQDDRVFNSAPMPVAKNDSVVDILPRHINQIWESCELKEMPVSQYKHLLQSQDHALDDTTKAAVNRLSSNVLQQYNDNVKLIVREKISDSQQIKERFARTYAGIKEQIMTAQLSSVAKDELAATLWQKQHNNSSETSCRRKCIDICRHFDPSIYTYQKEKHQYRRDLIKDQPAYIVEAPFESSLFASQGRKDSAVYIKEMLDAQGQDFEATVHPSKPCVVFAIKNIAPHVKQLFEPFHDPQIARHHDLIDLKKAKQTLFNSDRQLYNKLFSFTSGTKKYNPVSIVPPRHMNWLMGQSSRKASLVFSVLPERVAQALGQEISQVQLLGKNKNAYAQHDFSSAYYQNRQLNFTVSTFNDPTSDRHGDPMVYMQNPEDGNYYSLGMFSQDSNKLPVLANFKAQAISDGKTVELSIEPSSIIVPYKELPKSPKKLRSKARRQEAAKTQRTNQDRLSSIINKREKYRKTLPKQGKAIALNNPEDPEPEPDQLEI
;
A
#
# COMPACT_ATOMS: atom_id res chain seq x y z
N MET A 1 33.33 -22.23 -1.43
CA MET A 1 32.02 -22.09 -0.76
C MET A 1 31.01 -21.62 -1.79
N SER A 2 30.20 -22.54 -2.30
CA SER A 2 29.21 -22.28 -3.35
C SER A 2 28.09 -21.40 -2.79
N LYS A 3 27.91 -20.22 -3.39
CA LYS A 3 26.73 -19.39 -3.17
C LYS A 3 25.49 -20.22 -3.56
N THR A 4 24.62 -20.51 -2.60
CA THR A 4 23.26 -20.93 -2.88
C THR A 4 22.61 -19.83 -3.74
N PRO A 5 22.10 -20.13 -4.95
CA PRO A 5 21.46 -19.13 -5.78
C PRO A 5 20.16 -18.64 -5.09
N ASP A 6 19.89 -17.33 -5.14
CA ASP A 6 18.55 -16.79 -4.88
C ASP A 6 17.55 -17.52 -5.79
N SER A 7 16.58 -18.24 -5.23
CA SER A 7 15.79 -19.25 -5.95
C SER A 7 14.58 -18.72 -6.73
N GLY A 8 14.41 -17.41 -6.89
CA GLY A 8 13.25 -16.79 -7.54
C GLY A 8 13.44 -16.52 -9.04
N LEU A 9 12.37 -16.71 -9.84
CA LEU A 9 12.36 -16.33 -11.26
C LEU A 9 12.28 -14.81 -11.41
N LYS A 10 13.32 -14.20 -11.98
CA LYS A 10 13.34 -12.79 -12.35
C LYS A 10 12.93 -12.65 -13.81
N VAL A 11 12.06 -11.69 -14.11
CA VAL A 11 11.63 -11.41 -15.48
C VAL A 11 11.86 -9.95 -15.84
N ARG A 12 12.21 -9.70 -17.10
CA ARG A 12 12.34 -8.34 -17.64
C ARG A 12 10.97 -7.66 -17.66
N VAL A 13 10.92 -6.38 -17.30
CA VAL A 13 9.70 -5.57 -17.26
C VAL A 13 9.78 -4.47 -18.30
N TYR A 14 8.71 -4.28 -19.06
CA TYR A 14 8.53 -3.17 -19.97
C TYR A 14 7.27 -2.40 -19.60
N ASN A 15 7.32 -1.08 -19.77
CA ASN A 15 6.17 -0.22 -19.56
C ASN A 15 5.68 0.31 -20.89
N ILE A 16 4.41 0.03 -21.21
CA ILE A 16 3.84 0.43 -22.50
C ILE A 16 3.80 1.94 -22.68
N ALA A 17 3.55 2.69 -21.61
CA ALA A 17 3.45 4.15 -21.64
C ALA A 17 4.78 4.83 -22.02
N HIS A 18 5.91 4.22 -21.67
CA HIS A 18 7.24 4.79 -21.86
C HIS A 18 8.01 4.14 -23.01
N GLN A 19 7.41 3.13 -23.64
CA GLN A 19 7.99 2.35 -24.75
C GLN A 19 9.41 1.85 -24.47
N ASN A 20 9.71 1.54 -23.21
CA ASN A 20 11.07 1.21 -22.77
C ASN A 20 11.08 0.13 -21.69
N PHE A 21 12.27 -0.47 -21.54
CA PHE A 21 12.61 -1.35 -20.44
C PHE A 21 12.52 -0.61 -19.09
N ASP A 22 11.85 -1.23 -18.13
CA ASP A 22 11.43 -0.65 -16.84
C ASP A 22 12.06 -1.38 -15.64
N GLY A 23 12.98 -2.33 -15.89
CA GLY A 23 13.71 -3.08 -14.86
C GLY A 23 13.38 -4.57 -14.84
N HIS A 24 13.64 -5.22 -13.70
CA HIS A 24 13.30 -6.62 -13.47
C HIS A 24 12.25 -6.74 -12.37
N GLN A 25 11.34 -7.70 -12.51
CA GLN A 25 10.39 -8.11 -11.48
C GLN A 25 10.78 -9.50 -10.99
N ASP A 26 11.04 -9.63 -9.70
CA ASP A 26 11.21 -10.93 -9.04
C ASP A 26 9.82 -11.51 -8.75
N LEU A 27 9.53 -12.69 -9.28
CA LEU A 27 8.27 -13.40 -9.04
C LEU A 27 8.36 -14.33 -7.83
N GLY A 28 9.51 -14.40 -7.17
CA GLY A 28 9.76 -15.27 -6.04
C GLY A 28 9.61 -16.75 -6.40
N ASN A 29 9.33 -17.57 -5.37
CA ASN A 29 9.11 -19.01 -5.51
C ASN A 29 7.66 -19.28 -5.89
N CYS A 30 7.32 -19.12 -7.17
CA CYS A 30 5.99 -19.36 -7.72
C CYS A 30 5.93 -20.64 -8.58
N VAL A 31 4.73 -21.10 -8.93
CA VAL A 31 4.55 -22.30 -9.78
C VAL A 31 5.28 -22.14 -11.12
N LEU A 32 5.23 -20.96 -11.74
CA LEU A 32 5.90 -20.68 -13.01
C LEU A 32 7.41 -20.86 -12.92
N SER A 33 8.03 -20.42 -11.82
CA SER A 33 9.47 -20.57 -11.59
C SER A 33 9.94 -22.02 -11.56
N GLN A 34 9.06 -22.96 -11.17
CA GLN A 34 9.36 -24.39 -11.13
C GLN A 34 9.09 -25.08 -12.46
N LEU A 35 8.08 -24.62 -13.20
CA LEU A 35 7.73 -25.18 -14.51
C LEU A 35 8.73 -24.81 -15.59
N VAL A 36 9.33 -23.61 -15.50
CA VAL A 36 10.27 -23.10 -16.50
C VAL A 36 11.43 -22.39 -15.79
N PRO A 37 12.39 -23.14 -15.20
CA PRO A 37 13.48 -22.55 -14.41
C PRO A 37 14.44 -21.68 -15.23
N ASP A 38 14.57 -21.93 -16.53
CA ASP A 38 15.46 -21.17 -17.45
C ASP A 38 14.73 -20.03 -18.20
N ALA A 39 13.64 -19.50 -17.62
CA ALA A 39 12.73 -18.57 -18.32
C ALA A 39 13.08 -17.08 -18.23
N GLU A 40 14.14 -16.70 -17.52
CA GLU A 40 14.50 -15.29 -17.24
C GLU A 40 14.58 -14.43 -18.52
N ASP A 41 15.07 -15.01 -19.62
CA ASP A 41 15.13 -14.35 -20.93
C ASP A 41 13.95 -14.64 -21.86
N LYS A 42 13.16 -15.68 -21.56
CA LYS A 42 12.07 -16.19 -22.42
C LYS A 42 10.68 -15.71 -22.02
N ILE A 43 10.58 -14.96 -20.91
CA ILE A 43 9.35 -14.36 -20.41
C ILE A 43 9.59 -12.88 -20.11
N ILE A 44 8.68 -12.04 -20.55
CA ILE A 44 8.71 -10.59 -20.34
C ILE A 44 7.38 -10.13 -19.72
N ALA A 45 7.46 -9.35 -18.65
CA ALA A 45 6.32 -8.68 -18.05
C ALA A 45 6.09 -7.32 -18.73
N VAL A 46 4.89 -7.08 -19.26
CA VAL A 46 4.47 -5.80 -19.82
C VAL A 46 3.44 -5.16 -18.89
N LYS A 47 3.78 -4.01 -18.30
CA LYS A 47 2.87 -3.24 -17.45
C LYS A 47 1.87 -2.47 -18.32
N VAL A 48 0.60 -2.67 -18.01
CA VAL A 48 -0.53 -2.02 -18.68
C VAL A 48 -0.75 -0.63 -18.10
N ASP A 49 -0.91 0.37 -18.98
CA ASP A 49 -1.27 1.73 -18.60
C ASP A 49 -2.80 1.92 -18.64
N ASP A 50 -3.38 2.18 -17.47
CA ASP A 50 -4.81 2.43 -17.30
C ASP A 50 -5.28 3.74 -17.97
N GLU A 51 -4.44 4.76 -18.02
CA GLU A 51 -4.77 6.02 -18.68
C GLU A 51 -4.84 5.83 -20.19
N LEU A 52 -3.87 5.10 -20.75
CA LEU A 52 -3.88 4.77 -22.17
C LEU A 52 -5.14 3.98 -22.56
N LEU A 53 -5.54 3.00 -21.73
CA LEU A 53 -6.75 2.21 -21.97
C LEU A 53 -8.06 2.99 -21.76
N ARG A 54 -8.02 4.13 -21.07
CA ARG A 54 -9.18 4.98 -20.79
C ARG A 54 -9.07 6.38 -21.40
N ALA A 55 -8.13 6.59 -22.32
CA ALA A 55 -7.76 7.91 -22.82
C ALA A 55 -8.91 8.62 -23.55
N THR A 56 -9.74 7.83 -24.24
CA THR A 56 -10.93 8.32 -24.97
C THR A 56 -12.20 7.59 -24.54
N GLN A 57 -13.36 8.15 -24.91
CA GLN A 57 -14.65 7.46 -24.75
C GLN A 57 -14.87 6.33 -25.76
N ASP A 58 -13.94 6.12 -26.69
CA ASP A 58 -13.97 5.04 -27.68
C ASP A 58 -13.06 3.88 -27.21
N PRO A 59 -13.64 2.78 -26.69
CA PRO A 59 -12.86 1.64 -26.22
C PRO A 59 -12.04 0.98 -27.33
N ASN A 60 -12.54 0.96 -28.56
CA ASN A 60 -11.84 0.33 -29.69
C ASN A 60 -10.61 1.13 -30.07
N TYR A 61 -10.72 2.47 -30.08
CA TYR A 61 -9.58 3.35 -30.29
C TYR A 61 -8.51 3.16 -29.22
N ASN A 62 -8.90 3.10 -27.94
CA ASN A 62 -7.94 2.92 -26.84
C ASN A 62 -7.23 1.56 -26.91
N LEU A 63 -7.96 0.49 -27.24
CA LEU A 63 -7.39 -0.84 -27.46
C LEU A 63 -6.43 -0.83 -28.64
N GLN A 64 -6.80 -0.22 -29.76
CA GLN A 64 -5.93 -0.11 -30.93
C GLN A 64 -4.66 0.71 -30.62
N ALA A 65 -4.79 1.81 -29.88
CA ALA A 65 -3.67 2.62 -29.43
C ALA A 65 -2.74 1.83 -28.50
N TYR A 66 -3.30 1.04 -27.59
CA TYR A 66 -2.55 0.13 -26.74
C TYR A 66 -1.79 -0.91 -27.57
N PHE A 67 -2.45 -1.66 -28.46
CA PHE A 67 -1.77 -2.68 -29.27
C PHE A 67 -0.71 -2.08 -30.18
N SER A 68 -0.97 -0.90 -30.74
CA SER A 68 0.02 -0.17 -31.53
C SER A 68 1.27 0.20 -30.71
N GLN A 69 1.14 0.44 -29.40
CA GLN A 69 2.28 0.69 -28.52
C GLN A 69 2.95 -0.61 -28.06
N LEU A 70 2.17 -1.66 -27.80
CA LEU A 70 2.68 -3.00 -27.49
C LEU A 70 3.56 -3.51 -28.62
N ASP A 71 3.10 -3.39 -29.86
CA ASP A 71 3.81 -3.86 -31.05
C ASP A 71 5.08 -3.03 -31.36
N ARG A 72 5.23 -1.84 -30.77
CA ARG A 72 6.46 -1.03 -30.85
C ARG A 72 7.50 -1.42 -29.81
N LEU A 73 7.12 -2.18 -28.78
CA LEU A 73 8.09 -2.67 -27.80
C LEU A 73 8.96 -3.74 -28.44
N ASN A 74 10.28 -3.59 -28.33
CA ASN A 74 11.20 -4.66 -28.70
C ASN A 74 11.24 -5.71 -27.57
N LEU A 75 10.37 -6.70 -27.68
CA LEU A 75 10.26 -7.83 -26.76
C LEU A 75 11.14 -9.03 -27.18
N GLY A 76 12.02 -8.86 -28.18
CA GLY A 76 12.77 -9.96 -28.77
C GLY A 76 11.84 -11.04 -29.35
N ASN A 77 12.08 -12.30 -28.99
CA ASN A 77 11.27 -13.45 -29.42
C ASN A 77 9.98 -13.63 -28.61
N CYS A 78 9.72 -12.80 -27.59
CA CYS A 78 8.55 -12.94 -26.74
C CYS A 78 7.30 -12.34 -27.39
N THR A 79 6.71 -13.07 -28.34
CA THR A 79 5.58 -12.61 -29.17
C THR A 79 4.21 -13.09 -28.68
N GLU A 80 4.17 -14.13 -27.84
CA GLU A 80 2.95 -14.80 -27.40
C GLU A 80 2.49 -14.31 -26.04
N VAL A 81 1.18 -14.16 -25.83
CA VAL A 81 0.64 -13.95 -24.47
C VAL A 81 0.72 -15.27 -23.72
N LEU A 82 1.48 -15.29 -22.62
CA LEU A 82 1.56 -16.42 -21.71
C LEU A 82 0.37 -16.41 -20.74
N LEU A 83 0.19 -15.30 -20.02
CA LEU A 83 -0.84 -15.11 -19.00
C LEU A 83 -1.01 -13.63 -18.64
N SER A 84 -2.03 -13.29 -17.85
CA SER A 84 -2.14 -11.96 -17.22
C SER A 84 -2.41 -12.03 -15.73
N SER A 85 -1.84 -11.09 -14.97
CA SER A 85 -2.04 -10.97 -13.53
C SER A 85 -1.96 -9.50 -13.10
N GLY A 86 -3.02 -9.02 -12.44
CA GLY A 86 -3.15 -7.62 -12.03
C GLY A 86 -2.99 -6.66 -13.21
N GLY A 87 -2.13 -5.65 -13.08
CA GLY A 87 -1.79 -4.70 -14.14
C GLY A 87 -0.69 -5.16 -15.10
N THR A 88 -0.45 -6.47 -15.23
CA THR A 88 0.69 -7.02 -16.00
C THR A 88 0.24 -8.10 -16.96
N VAL A 89 0.68 -8.00 -18.21
CA VAL A 89 0.58 -9.06 -19.21
C VAL A 89 1.96 -9.71 -19.34
N TYR A 90 2.04 -11.02 -19.22
CA TYR A 90 3.28 -11.75 -19.38
C TYR A 90 3.33 -12.29 -20.80
N MET A 91 4.33 -11.83 -21.55
CA MET A 91 4.64 -12.26 -22.91
C MET A 91 5.73 -13.34 -22.84
N SER A 92 5.74 -14.29 -23.76
CA SER A 92 6.76 -15.33 -23.80
C SER A 92 7.13 -15.73 -25.23
N GLU A 93 8.24 -16.45 -25.37
CA GLU A 93 8.53 -17.16 -26.61
C GLU A 93 7.44 -18.20 -26.92
N PRO A 94 7.18 -18.52 -28.21
CA PRO A 94 6.17 -19.50 -28.59
C PRO A 94 6.34 -20.88 -27.93
N GLU A 95 7.58 -21.34 -27.75
CA GLU A 95 7.88 -22.62 -27.11
C GLU A 95 7.45 -22.66 -25.63
N VAL A 96 7.65 -21.55 -24.90
CA VAL A 96 7.24 -21.42 -23.50
C VAL A 96 5.72 -21.33 -23.38
N ALA A 97 5.07 -20.61 -24.30
CA ALA A 97 3.62 -20.57 -24.38
C ALA A 97 3.04 -21.98 -24.64
N ALA A 98 3.64 -22.75 -25.54
CA ALA A 98 3.24 -24.13 -25.81
C ALA A 98 3.43 -25.04 -24.58
N GLN A 99 4.55 -24.88 -23.87
CA GLN A 99 4.88 -25.68 -22.68
C GLN A 99 3.92 -25.41 -21.50
N VAL A 100 3.50 -24.16 -21.32
CA VAL A 100 2.72 -23.74 -20.14
C VAL A 100 1.27 -23.43 -20.53
N ARG A 101 1.04 -22.38 -21.32
CA ARG A 101 -0.32 -21.93 -21.65
C ARG A 101 -1.10 -23.03 -22.37
N ASP A 102 -0.59 -23.53 -23.48
CA ASP A 102 -1.32 -24.46 -24.34
C ASP A 102 -1.43 -25.85 -23.71
N ARG A 103 -0.60 -26.13 -22.70
CA ARG A 103 -0.63 -27.38 -21.94
C ARG A 103 -1.65 -27.38 -20.81
N PHE A 104 -1.67 -26.35 -19.97
CA PHE A 104 -2.56 -26.28 -18.80
C PHE A 104 -3.95 -25.70 -19.13
N PHE A 105 -4.03 -24.91 -20.19
CA PHE A 105 -5.26 -24.21 -20.59
C PHE A 105 -5.72 -24.64 -21.98
N ALA A 106 -5.32 -25.83 -22.46
CA ALA A 106 -5.63 -26.35 -23.80
C ALA A 106 -7.11 -26.20 -24.21
N SER A 107 -8.02 -26.47 -23.27
CA SER A 107 -9.47 -26.40 -23.53
C SER A 107 -10.05 -24.98 -23.45
N GLN A 108 -9.37 -24.07 -22.76
CA GLN A 108 -9.80 -22.69 -22.52
C GLN A 108 -8.57 -21.78 -22.42
N PRO A 109 -7.89 -21.48 -23.55
CA PRO A 109 -6.63 -20.73 -23.51
C PRO A 109 -6.75 -19.39 -22.78
N ASP A 110 -7.93 -18.78 -22.83
CA ASP A 110 -8.26 -17.53 -22.14
C ASP A 110 -8.20 -17.60 -20.61
N HIS A 111 -8.32 -18.80 -20.04
CA HIS A 111 -8.17 -18.99 -18.59
C HIS A 111 -6.77 -18.62 -18.10
N CYS A 112 -5.76 -18.58 -18.97
CA CYS A 112 -4.44 -18.04 -18.61
C CYS A 112 -4.50 -16.55 -18.25
N CYS A 113 -5.46 -15.79 -18.80
CA CYS A 113 -5.66 -14.37 -18.48
C CYS A 113 -6.52 -14.18 -17.21
N ARG A 114 -7.43 -15.13 -16.93
CA ARG A 114 -8.37 -15.07 -15.78
C ARG A 114 -7.77 -15.59 -14.49
N TYR A 115 -6.93 -16.62 -14.61
CA TYR A 115 -6.30 -17.34 -13.51
C TYR A 115 -4.77 -17.26 -13.58
N GLY A 116 -4.21 -16.30 -14.32
CA GLY A 116 -2.77 -16.16 -14.48
C GLY A 116 -2.02 -15.92 -13.18
N SER A 117 -2.68 -15.33 -12.17
CA SER A 117 -2.12 -15.18 -10.82
C SER A 117 -1.71 -16.52 -10.19
N LEU A 118 -2.35 -17.63 -10.54
CA LEU A 118 -2.02 -18.95 -9.99
C LEU A 118 -0.60 -19.42 -10.32
N LEU A 119 -0.07 -18.96 -11.44
CA LEU A 119 1.28 -19.31 -11.87
C LEU A 119 2.34 -18.38 -11.28
N VAL A 120 1.99 -17.12 -10.97
CA VAL A 120 2.95 -16.08 -10.56
C VAL A 120 2.85 -15.65 -9.09
N SER A 121 1.85 -16.13 -8.34
CA SER A 121 1.80 -15.92 -6.89
C SER A 121 2.95 -16.66 -6.21
N SER A 122 3.73 -15.92 -5.42
CA SER A 122 4.82 -16.48 -4.62
C SER A 122 4.28 -17.38 -3.50
N CYS A 123 4.94 -18.50 -3.26
CA CYS A 123 4.65 -19.44 -2.18
C CYS A 123 5.63 -19.25 -1.00
N THR A 124 5.16 -19.53 0.22
CA THR A 124 5.81 -19.15 1.49
C THR A 124 7.11 -19.91 1.75
N VAL A 125 8.26 -19.24 1.84
CA VAL A 125 9.57 -19.89 2.13
C VAL A 125 9.89 -19.78 3.62
N LEU A 126 10.07 -20.92 4.30
CA LEU A 126 10.58 -20.93 5.69
C LEU A 126 12.11 -20.77 5.68
N LYS A 127 12.62 -19.65 6.21
CA LYS A 127 14.06 -19.32 6.25
C LYS A 127 14.90 -20.19 7.21
N ASP A 128 14.29 -20.98 8.09
CA ASP A 128 14.98 -21.58 9.24
C ASP A 128 15.50 -23.03 9.09
N THR A 129 15.36 -23.68 7.93
CA THR A 129 15.98 -25.02 7.74
C THR A 129 16.40 -25.28 6.30
N ALA A 130 17.56 -25.93 6.13
CA ALA A 130 18.21 -26.20 4.84
C ALA A 130 17.42 -27.08 3.84
N THR A 131 16.16 -27.44 4.11
CA THR A 131 15.41 -28.46 3.37
C THR A 131 13.94 -28.15 3.05
N HIS A 132 13.35 -27.03 3.50
CA HIS A 132 11.91 -26.75 3.31
C HIS A 132 11.68 -25.61 2.32
N LYS A 133 11.42 -25.94 1.05
CA LYS A 133 11.06 -24.99 0.00
C LYS A 133 9.53 -24.86 0.01
N GLY A 134 9.01 -23.64 0.19
CA GLY A 134 7.57 -23.31 0.15
C GLY A 134 6.77 -23.78 -1.06
N ILE A 135 7.48 -24.27 -2.06
CA ILE A 135 7.01 -24.98 -3.22
C ILE A 135 7.97 -26.15 -3.44
N ALA A 136 7.43 -27.35 -3.59
CA ALA A 136 8.24 -28.55 -3.79
C ALA A 136 7.89 -29.17 -5.15
N ASN A 137 8.92 -29.46 -5.95
CA ASN A 137 8.83 -30.53 -6.93
C ASN A 137 8.98 -31.84 -6.14
N LEU A 138 7.89 -32.60 -6.04
CA LEU A 138 7.87 -33.78 -5.19
C LEU A 138 8.48 -34.96 -5.96
N ASP A 139 9.75 -35.27 -5.65
CA ASP A 139 10.50 -36.38 -6.27
C ASP A 139 9.87 -37.76 -6.01
N ARG A 140 9.02 -37.87 -4.98
CA ARG A 140 8.21 -39.07 -4.71
C ARG A 140 6.77 -38.84 -5.15
N PRO A 141 6.16 -39.81 -5.87
CA PRO A 141 4.74 -39.74 -6.20
C PRO A 141 3.88 -39.51 -4.97
N ILE A 142 2.88 -38.64 -5.09
CA ILE A 142 1.86 -38.44 -4.07
C ILE A 142 0.56 -39.15 -4.44
N THR A 143 -0.14 -39.65 -3.43
CA THR A 143 -1.45 -40.26 -3.58
C THR A 143 -2.53 -39.19 -3.45
N VAL A 144 -3.26 -38.91 -4.53
CA VAL A 144 -4.30 -37.88 -4.55
C VAL A 144 -5.67 -38.52 -4.77
N LYS A 145 -6.62 -38.23 -3.88
CA LYS A 145 -8.03 -38.57 -4.05
C LYS A 145 -8.77 -37.37 -4.64
N ILE A 146 -9.32 -37.53 -5.84
CA ILE A 146 -10.20 -36.54 -6.48
C ILE A 146 -11.65 -36.97 -6.26
N VAL A 147 -12.49 -36.01 -5.86
CA VAL A 147 -13.94 -36.17 -5.66
C VAL A 147 -14.71 -34.99 -6.22
N ASP A 148 -16.02 -35.12 -6.28
CA ASP A 148 -16.92 -34.09 -6.80
C ASP A 148 -18.15 -33.98 -5.90
N PHE A 149 -18.23 -32.89 -5.14
CA PHE A 149 -19.35 -32.65 -4.22
C PHE A 149 -20.67 -32.32 -4.95
N GLU A 150 -20.60 -31.89 -6.21
CA GLU A 150 -21.75 -31.59 -7.07
C GLU A 150 -22.01 -32.72 -8.10
N HIS A 151 -21.40 -33.89 -7.90
CA HIS A 151 -21.53 -35.01 -8.82
C HIS A 151 -22.98 -35.48 -8.94
N GLU A 152 -23.39 -35.97 -10.12
CA GLU A 152 -24.75 -36.46 -10.33
C GLU A 152 -25.03 -37.76 -9.55
N SER A 153 -24.01 -38.62 -9.41
CA SER A 153 -24.04 -39.80 -8.53
C SER A 153 -24.13 -39.42 -7.05
N GLU A 154 -25.17 -39.92 -6.38
CA GLU A 154 -25.32 -39.78 -4.93
C GLU A 154 -24.17 -40.42 -4.14
N MET A 155 -23.58 -41.50 -4.66
CA MET A 155 -22.44 -42.16 -4.02
C MET A 155 -21.23 -41.23 -3.98
N GLU A 156 -20.90 -40.57 -5.08
CA GLU A 156 -19.78 -39.63 -5.12
C GLU A 156 -20.01 -38.42 -4.20
N ARG A 157 -21.23 -37.87 -4.17
CA ARG A 157 -21.59 -36.80 -3.22
C ARG A 157 -21.43 -37.25 -1.77
N LYS A 158 -21.81 -38.50 -1.43
CA LYS A 158 -21.60 -39.08 -0.10
C LYS A 158 -20.11 -39.22 0.23
N VAL A 159 -19.28 -39.62 -0.73
CA VAL A 159 -17.82 -39.72 -0.54
C VAL A 159 -17.21 -38.34 -0.30
N ALA A 160 -17.57 -37.32 -1.09
CA ALA A 160 -17.11 -35.96 -0.86
C ALA A 160 -17.54 -35.42 0.52
N LYS A 161 -18.79 -35.68 0.91
CA LYS A 161 -19.31 -35.30 2.23
C LYS A 161 -18.58 -35.99 3.39
N ASP A 162 -18.31 -37.28 3.30
CA ASP A 162 -17.57 -38.05 4.32
C ASP A 162 -16.11 -37.53 4.47
N LEU A 163 -15.49 -37.18 3.34
CA LEU A 163 -14.16 -36.55 3.30
C LEU A 163 -14.19 -35.06 3.68
N ARG A 164 -15.36 -34.46 3.90
CA ARG A 164 -15.55 -33.04 4.24
C ARG A 164 -14.79 -32.10 3.29
N VAL A 165 -14.96 -32.32 1.99
CA VAL A 165 -14.36 -31.52 0.91
C VAL A 165 -15.45 -31.03 -0.04
N GLY A 166 -15.19 -29.94 -0.75
CA GLY A 166 -16.14 -29.27 -1.64
C GLY A 166 -15.81 -27.80 -1.79
N ASP A 167 -16.29 -27.17 -2.87
CA ASP A 167 -16.15 -25.73 -3.14
C ASP A 167 -14.73 -25.14 -2.87
N CYS A 168 -13.73 -25.72 -3.55
CA CYS A 168 -12.30 -25.41 -3.45
C CYS A 168 -11.65 -25.71 -2.09
N HIS A 169 -12.34 -26.42 -1.18
CA HIS A 169 -11.78 -26.92 0.06
C HIS A 169 -11.35 -28.39 -0.05
N GLY A 170 -10.11 -28.68 0.33
CA GLY A 170 -9.50 -30.01 0.34
C GLY A 170 -8.92 -30.42 1.70
N LYS A 171 -8.35 -31.64 1.76
CA LYS A 171 -7.61 -32.14 2.93
C LYS A 171 -6.20 -32.52 2.56
N ILE A 172 -5.27 -32.31 3.47
CA ILE A 172 -3.86 -32.67 3.27
C ILE A 172 -3.31 -33.46 4.46
N SER A 173 -2.43 -34.40 4.17
CA SER A 173 -1.68 -35.16 5.16
C SER A 173 -0.73 -34.26 5.96
N THR A 174 -0.49 -34.61 7.23
CA THR A 174 0.46 -33.88 8.08
C THR A 174 1.87 -33.92 7.49
N ARG A 175 2.27 -35.09 6.96
CA ARG A 175 3.57 -35.25 6.32
C ARG A 175 3.75 -34.30 5.14
N LEU A 176 2.79 -34.25 4.21
CA LEU A 176 2.89 -33.40 3.02
C LEU A 176 2.78 -31.92 3.40
N ALA A 177 1.88 -31.55 4.31
CA ALA A 177 1.76 -30.19 4.81
C ALA A 177 3.09 -29.66 5.38
N LYS A 178 3.80 -30.48 6.17
CA LYS A 178 5.09 -30.11 6.77
C LYS A 178 6.16 -29.84 5.71
N VAL A 179 6.19 -30.62 4.63
CA VAL A 179 7.10 -30.39 3.47
C VAL A 179 6.84 -29.03 2.83
N LEU A 180 5.58 -28.60 2.78
CA LEU A 180 5.15 -27.33 2.17
C LEU A 180 5.21 -26.13 3.14
N GLY A 181 5.71 -26.31 4.37
CA GLY A 181 5.73 -25.26 5.38
C GLY A 181 4.35 -24.90 5.95
N GLY A 182 3.40 -25.85 5.94
CA GLY A 182 2.13 -25.71 6.63
C GLY A 182 2.32 -25.66 8.15
N LYS A 183 1.62 -24.72 8.80
CA LYS A 183 1.64 -24.57 10.27
C LYS A 183 0.69 -25.60 10.92
N GLU A 184 1.04 -26.08 12.11
CA GLU A 184 0.23 -27.07 12.85
C GLU A 184 -1.16 -26.50 13.20
N ASN A 185 -2.20 -27.31 12.96
CA ASN A 185 -3.61 -26.93 13.13
C ASN A 185 -4.02 -25.64 12.38
N THR A 186 -3.38 -25.40 11.24
CA THR A 186 -3.63 -24.21 10.42
C THR A 186 -3.87 -24.63 8.97
N PRO A 187 -5.09 -24.44 8.44
CA PRO A 187 -5.34 -24.55 7.01
C PRO A 187 -4.50 -23.55 6.21
N PHE A 188 -4.26 -23.84 4.95
CA PHE A 188 -3.53 -22.91 4.09
C PHE A 188 -4.04 -22.93 2.66
N GLN A 189 -3.86 -21.82 1.95
CA GLN A 189 -4.12 -21.74 0.52
C GLN A 189 -3.00 -22.44 -0.24
N PHE A 190 -3.36 -23.27 -1.21
CA PHE A 190 -2.37 -23.97 -2.04
C PHE A 190 -2.44 -23.54 -3.51
N ARG A 191 -1.34 -23.80 -4.22
CA ARG A 191 -1.23 -23.74 -5.68
C ARG A 191 -0.61 -25.06 -6.15
N LEU A 192 -1.22 -25.71 -7.13
CA LEU A 192 -0.76 -26.99 -7.65
C LEU A 192 -0.68 -26.94 -9.17
N ALA A 193 0.36 -27.55 -9.74
CA ALA A 193 0.43 -27.90 -11.16
C ALA A 193 0.82 -29.38 -11.31
N ASN A 194 -0.06 -30.15 -11.95
CA ASN A 194 0.24 -31.49 -12.44
C ASN A 194 0.73 -31.35 -13.88
N TYR A 195 2.00 -31.67 -14.14
CA TYR A 195 2.61 -31.41 -15.45
C TYR A 195 3.43 -32.60 -15.98
N SER A 196 3.59 -33.68 -15.21
CA SER A 196 4.35 -34.84 -15.69
C SER A 196 3.64 -35.53 -16.85
N SER A 197 4.38 -35.89 -17.89
CA SER A 197 3.87 -36.81 -18.93
C SER A 197 3.58 -38.20 -18.37
N ASN A 198 4.19 -38.56 -17.23
CA ASN A 198 4.02 -39.86 -16.57
C ASN A 198 2.81 -39.89 -15.61
N SER A 199 2.22 -38.74 -15.27
CA SER A 199 1.05 -38.67 -14.38
C SER A 199 -0.17 -39.31 -15.02
N PRO A 200 -0.99 -40.11 -14.34
CA PRO A 200 -2.18 -40.75 -14.95
C PRO A 200 -3.27 -39.74 -15.36
N LEU A 201 -3.14 -38.47 -14.97
CA LEU A 201 -4.07 -37.39 -15.29
C LEU A 201 -3.46 -36.42 -16.31
N PRO A 202 -4.30 -35.73 -17.12
CA PRO A 202 -3.84 -34.67 -18.00
C PRO A 202 -3.19 -33.53 -17.19
N ALA A 203 -2.43 -32.67 -17.87
CA ALA A 203 -1.86 -31.51 -17.21
C ALA A 203 -2.96 -30.60 -16.66
N PHE A 204 -2.87 -30.15 -15.42
CA PHE A 204 -3.85 -29.22 -14.85
C PHE A 204 -3.23 -28.35 -13.78
N ILE A 205 -3.90 -27.23 -13.50
CA ILE A 205 -3.60 -26.39 -12.34
C ILE A 205 -4.76 -26.47 -11.35
N ALA A 206 -4.45 -26.37 -10.05
CA ALA A 206 -5.46 -26.32 -9.01
C ALA A 206 -5.12 -25.27 -7.96
N LYS A 207 -6.18 -24.74 -7.34
CA LYS A 207 -6.13 -23.80 -6.24
C LYS A 207 -7.24 -24.10 -5.25
N GLY A 208 -7.03 -23.69 -4.00
CA GLY A 208 -8.04 -23.79 -2.98
C GLY A 208 -7.42 -23.66 -1.60
N THR A 209 -8.16 -24.09 -0.59
CA THR A 209 -7.66 -24.25 0.77
C THR A 209 -7.53 -25.74 1.11
N VAL A 210 -6.54 -26.09 1.92
CA VAL A 210 -6.41 -27.44 2.48
C VAL A 210 -6.32 -27.38 3.99
N ALA A 211 -7.13 -28.20 4.66
CA ALA A 211 -7.01 -28.44 6.10
C ALA A 211 -6.16 -29.70 6.35
N ILE A 212 -5.27 -29.62 7.33
CA ILE A 212 -4.45 -30.76 7.76
C ILE A 212 -5.35 -31.76 8.52
N ASP A 213 -5.53 -32.96 7.99
CA ASP A 213 -6.43 -33.98 8.59
C ASP A 213 -6.01 -35.41 8.24
N ASN A 214 -5.27 -36.06 9.14
CA ASN A 214 -4.78 -37.43 8.94
C ASN A 214 -5.91 -38.47 8.87
N ARG A 215 -7.06 -38.23 9.51
CA ARG A 215 -8.16 -39.21 9.53
C ARG A 215 -8.81 -39.35 8.16
N ARG A 216 -8.74 -38.30 7.35
CA ARG A 216 -9.30 -38.24 6.00
C ARG A 216 -8.23 -38.35 4.90
N THR A 217 -6.96 -38.42 5.29
CA THR A 217 -5.81 -38.52 4.37
C THR A 217 -4.97 -39.76 4.69
N GLU A 218 -3.91 -39.63 5.51
CA GLU A 218 -2.91 -40.69 5.77
C GLU A 218 -3.55 -42.01 6.24
N ASN A 219 -4.53 -41.94 7.14
CA ASN A 219 -5.24 -43.12 7.67
C ASN A 219 -6.08 -43.86 6.61
N ARG A 220 -6.31 -43.21 5.46
CA ARG A 220 -7.03 -43.76 4.30
C ARG A 220 -6.11 -43.97 3.10
N GLY A 221 -4.80 -43.77 3.27
CA GLY A 221 -3.79 -43.97 2.23
C GLY A 221 -3.67 -42.81 1.24
N TYR A 222 -4.15 -41.61 1.57
CA TYR A 222 -4.06 -40.43 0.70
C TYR A 222 -3.10 -39.40 1.28
N ASP A 223 -2.35 -38.72 0.41
CA ASP A 223 -1.54 -37.56 0.77
C ASP A 223 -2.32 -36.25 0.65
N LEU A 224 -3.24 -36.19 -0.32
CA LEU A 224 -4.05 -35.03 -0.66
C LEU A 224 -5.45 -35.48 -1.12
N VAL A 225 -6.49 -34.79 -0.66
CA VAL A 225 -7.87 -34.94 -1.14
C VAL A 225 -8.30 -33.61 -1.74
N LEU A 226 -8.68 -33.62 -3.02
CA LEU A 226 -9.15 -32.45 -3.74
C LEU A 226 -10.56 -32.66 -4.24
N ASP A 227 -11.40 -31.65 -4.03
CA ASP A 227 -12.61 -31.52 -4.80
C ASP A 227 -12.31 -30.93 -6.19
N ARG A 228 -13.03 -31.41 -7.21
CA ARG A 228 -12.87 -30.97 -8.60
C ARG A 228 -13.05 -29.48 -8.82
N SER A 229 -13.87 -28.81 -8.00
CA SER A 229 -14.00 -27.36 -8.03
C SER A 229 -12.66 -26.63 -7.82
N SER A 230 -11.67 -27.27 -7.19
CA SER A 230 -10.31 -26.73 -7.03
C SER A 230 -9.52 -26.63 -8.34
N ILE A 231 -9.86 -27.46 -9.34
CA ILE A 231 -9.12 -27.57 -10.61
C ILE A 231 -9.55 -26.46 -11.57
N LYS A 232 -8.58 -25.77 -12.18
CA LYS A 232 -8.79 -24.62 -13.08
C LYS A 232 -8.15 -24.90 -14.45
N GLY A 233 -8.57 -24.15 -15.47
CA GLY A 233 -8.11 -24.32 -16.86
C GLY A 233 -8.85 -25.39 -17.68
N TRP A 234 -9.83 -26.04 -17.07
CA TRP A 234 -10.69 -27.05 -17.68
C TRP A 234 -12.17 -26.69 -17.43
N SER A 235 -12.98 -26.65 -18.50
CA SER A 235 -14.45 -26.62 -18.40
C SER A 235 -15.06 -27.79 -19.15
N ASN A 236 -16.37 -27.96 -18.97
CA ASN A 236 -17.21 -28.61 -19.97
C ASN A 236 -16.91 -27.93 -21.31
N ASN A 237 -16.34 -28.66 -22.26
CA ASN A 237 -15.86 -28.14 -23.53
C ASN A 237 -17.05 -28.04 -24.51
N THR A 238 -16.95 -27.20 -25.54
CA THR A 238 -17.98 -27.03 -26.58
C THR A 238 -17.88 -28.07 -27.70
N GLY A 239 -17.04 -29.09 -27.53
CA GLY A 239 -16.84 -30.15 -28.51
C GLY A 239 -18.15 -30.89 -28.88
N PRO A 240 -18.24 -31.43 -30.11
CA PRO A 240 -19.48 -31.99 -30.66
C PRO A 240 -19.94 -33.31 -30.03
N MET A 241 -19.13 -33.94 -29.18
CA MET A 241 -19.46 -35.22 -28.54
C MET A 241 -19.23 -35.12 -27.05
N GLN A 242 -20.19 -35.60 -26.27
CA GLN A 242 -20.07 -35.87 -24.85
C GLN A 242 -19.30 -37.18 -24.64
N VAL A 243 -18.24 -37.16 -23.83
CA VAL A 243 -17.49 -38.36 -23.45
C VAL A 243 -17.89 -38.78 -22.05
N ALA A 244 -18.20 -40.06 -21.87
CA ALA A 244 -18.45 -40.66 -20.57
C ALA A 244 -17.74 -42.01 -20.44
N GLN A 245 -17.35 -42.37 -19.22
CA GLN A 245 -16.87 -43.72 -18.94
C GLN A 245 -18.02 -44.54 -18.34
N VAL A 246 -18.45 -45.57 -19.06
CA VAL A 246 -19.53 -46.47 -18.63
C VAL A 246 -18.97 -47.89 -18.60
N ASN A 247 -19.01 -48.56 -17.45
CA ASN A 247 -18.51 -49.93 -17.26
C ASN A 247 -17.06 -50.14 -17.76
N ASN A 248 -16.14 -49.22 -17.45
CA ASN A 248 -14.74 -49.22 -17.90
C ASN A 248 -14.54 -49.12 -19.43
N GLN A 249 -15.57 -48.79 -20.20
CA GLN A 249 -15.46 -48.47 -21.62
C GLN A 249 -15.70 -46.98 -21.86
N TRP A 250 -14.96 -46.41 -22.79
CA TRP A 250 -15.11 -45.00 -23.15
C TRP A 250 -16.21 -44.88 -24.20
N ARG A 251 -17.27 -44.14 -23.88
CA ARG A 251 -18.40 -43.86 -24.76
C ARG A 251 -18.32 -42.40 -25.21
N LEU A 252 -18.38 -42.16 -26.52
CA LEU A 252 -18.44 -40.82 -27.09
C LEU A 252 -19.81 -40.65 -27.76
N THR A 253 -20.66 -39.80 -27.21
CA THR A 253 -22.04 -39.59 -27.65
C THR A 253 -22.17 -38.23 -28.33
N PRO A 254 -22.71 -38.11 -29.56
CA PRO A 254 -22.96 -36.82 -30.18
C PRO A 254 -23.88 -35.94 -29.33
N LYS A 255 -23.55 -34.66 -29.17
CA LYS A 255 -24.43 -33.74 -28.44
C LYS A 255 -25.68 -33.40 -29.25
N PRO A 256 -26.81 -33.07 -28.60
CA PRO A 256 -27.96 -32.49 -29.28
C PRO A 256 -27.64 -31.10 -29.84
N ASN A 257 -28.20 -30.76 -31.01
CA ASN A 257 -28.13 -29.42 -31.64
C ASN A 257 -26.72 -28.95 -32.08
N LEU A 258 -25.96 -29.81 -32.76
CA LEU A 258 -24.66 -29.45 -33.36
C LEU A 258 -24.80 -28.44 -34.50
N ASN A 259 -23.87 -27.49 -34.58
CA ASN A 259 -23.77 -26.58 -35.73
C ASN A 259 -23.14 -27.28 -36.95
N ALA A 260 -23.21 -26.63 -38.12
CA ALA A 260 -22.74 -27.23 -39.37
C ALA A 260 -21.24 -27.57 -39.38
N GLN A 261 -20.40 -26.76 -38.72
CA GLN A 261 -18.96 -27.03 -38.60
C GLN A 261 -18.70 -28.24 -37.70
N GLN A 262 -19.38 -28.31 -36.56
CA GLN A 262 -19.30 -29.42 -35.62
C GLN A 262 -19.72 -30.76 -36.25
N LEU A 263 -20.76 -30.75 -37.10
CA LEU A 263 -21.17 -31.93 -37.86
C LEU A 263 -20.11 -32.36 -38.89
N ALA A 264 -19.45 -31.40 -39.54
CA ALA A 264 -18.35 -31.68 -40.46
C ALA A 264 -17.14 -32.27 -39.72
N ASP A 265 -16.79 -31.74 -38.56
CA ASP A 265 -15.68 -32.23 -37.74
C ASP A 265 -15.90 -33.70 -37.29
N LEU A 266 -17.15 -34.08 -37.00
CA LEU A 266 -17.51 -35.47 -36.65
C LEU A 266 -17.33 -36.47 -37.80
N SER A 267 -17.38 -36.02 -39.05
CA SER A 267 -17.19 -36.91 -40.21
C SER A 267 -15.76 -37.45 -40.31
N TYR A 268 -14.78 -36.75 -39.73
CA TYR A 268 -13.37 -37.18 -39.70
C TYR A 268 -13.05 -38.14 -38.55
N LEU A 269 -14.00 -38.33 -37.65
CA LEU A 269 -13.72 -39.03 -36.41
C LEU A 269 -13.34 -40.51 -36.56
N PRO A 270 -14.02 -41.30 -37.41
CA PRO A 270 -13.57 -42.65 -37.75
C PRO A 270 -12.11 -42.69 -38.20
N THR A 271 -11.70 -41.72 -39.03
CA THR A 271 -10.33 -41.60 -39.55
C THR A 271 -9.34 -41.30 -38.43
N ILE A 272 -9.70 -40.43 -37.48
CA ILE A 272 -8.84 -40.12 -36.32
C ILE A 272 -8.68 -41.37 -35.44
N LEU A 273 -9.77 -42.07 -35.13
CA LEU A 273 -9.74 -43.31 -34.32
C LEU A 273 -8.88 -44.39 -34.98
N GLN A 274 -9.01 -44.54 -36.30
CA GLN A 274 -8.20 -45.48 -37.09
C GLN A 274 -6.72 -45.10 -37.09
N ASN A 275 -6.39 -43.83 -37.28
CA ASN A 275 -5.01 -43.32 -37.26
C ASN A 275 -4.34 -43.48 -35.89
N GLN A 276 -5.13 -43.49 -34.82
CA GLN A 276 -4.66 -43.72 -33.44
C GLN A 276 -4.69 -45.20 -33.03
N GLY A 277 -5.06 -46.12 -33.94
CA GLY A 277 -5.11 -47.56 -33.67
C GLY A 277 -6.19 -47.97 -32.66
N VAL A 278 -7.24 -47.17 -32.48
CA VAL A 278 -8.32 -47.44 -31.52
C VAL A 278 -9.41 -48.27 -32.18
N GLN A 279 -9.69 -49.44 -31.61
CA GLN A 279 -10.87 -50.23 -31.99
C GLN A 279 -12.13 -49.64 -31.36
N TYR A 280 -13.23 -49.60 -32.12
CA TYR A 280 -14.49 -49.05 -31.62
C TYR A 280 -15.71 -49.78 -32.19
N GLN A 281 -16.85 -49.65 -31.50
CA GLN A 281 -18.18 -50.04 -31.97
C GLN A 281 -19.08 -48.81 -31.98
N ILE A 282 -20.06 -48.77 -32.89
CA ILE A 282 -21.05 -47.68 -32.92
C ILE A 282 -22.35 -48.23 -32.32
N ASP A 283 -22.86 -47.57 -31.28
CA ASP A 283 -24.17 -47.84 -30.71
C ASP A 283 -25.24 -47.40 -31.74
N PRO A 284 -26.10 -48.32 -32.21
CA PRO A 284 -27.08 -48.01 -33.25
C PRO A 284 -28.19 -47.05 -32.78
N ASN A 285 -28.40 -46.88 -31.47
CA ASN A 285 -29.52 -46.08 -30.94
C ASN A 285 -29.22 -44.58 -30.91
N ASP A 286 -28.00 -44.20 -30.53
CA ASP A 286 -27.61 -42.79 -30.36
C ASP A 286 -26.34 -42.42 -31.14
N ARG A 287 -25.84 -43.35 -31.97
CA ARG A 287 -24.62 -43.22 -32.78
C ARG A 287 -23.36 -42.96 -31.93
N SER A 288 -23.37 -43.39 -30.67
CA SER A 288 -22.19 -43.27 -29.81
C SER A 288 -21.07 -44.19 -30.26
N TYR A 289 -19.83 -43.73 -30.18
CA TYR A 289 -18.65 -44.55 -30.39
C TYR A 289 -18.22 -45.14 -29.05
N ILE A 290 -18.16 -46.47 -28.96
CA ILE A 290 -17.70 -47.21 -27.79
C ILE A 290 -16.28 -47.68 -28.09
N LEU A 291 -15.30 -47.04 -27.47
CA LEU A 291 -13.88 -47.36 -27.67
C LEU A 291 -13.45 -48.56 -26.85
N GLN A 292 -12.74 -49.48 -27.48
CA GLN A 292 -12.17 -50.66 -26.83
C GLN A 292 -10.70 -50.41 -26.50
N GLN A 293 -10.39 -50.34 -25.20
CA GLN A 293 -9.02 -50.18 -24.67
C GLN A 293 -8.17 -49.11 -25.38
N PRO A 294 -8.66 -47.87 -25.54
CA PRO A 294 -7.89 -46.83 -26.22
C PRO A 294 -6.58 -46.55 -25.47
N SER A 295 -5.49 -46.38 -26.22
CA SER A 295 -4.21 -45.97 -25.63
C SER A 295 -4.31 -44.54 -25.08
N ARG A 296 -3.45 -44.20 -24.11
CA ARG A 296 -3.41 -42.85 -23.56
C ARG A 296 -3.13 -41.78 -24.62
N GLN A 297 -2.18 -42.05 -25.51
CA GLN A 297 -1.86 -41.14 -26.63
C GLN A 297 -3.07 -40.93 -27.53
N ALA A 298 -3.85 -41.98 -27.78
CA ALA A 298 -5.09 -41.85 -28.54
C ALA A 298 -6.11 -40.97 -27.79
N LEU A 299 -6.31 -41.17 -26.48
CA LEU A 299 -7.19 -40.34 -25.67
C LEU A 299 -6.74 -38.86 -25.66
N ASP A 300 -5.44 -38.61 -25.59
CA ASP A 300 -4.85 -37.25 -25.63
C ASP A 300 -5.05 -36.58 -27.00
N VAL A 301 -4.88 -37.31 -28.11
CA VAL A 301 -5.12 -36.80 -29.47
C VAL A 301 -6.62 -36.52 -29.70
N LEU A 302 -7.47 -37.42 -29.22
CA LEU A 302 -8.92 -37.26 -29.22
C LEU A 302 -9.37 -36.09 -28.33
N ALA A 303 -8.52 -35.61 -27.43
CA ALA A 303 -8.84 -34.56 -26.48
C ALA A 303 -9.11 -33.18 -27.11
N HIS A 304 -8.67 -32.98 -28.35
CA HIS A 304 -8.93 -31.77 -29.13
C HIS A 304 -10.25 -31.83 -29.93
N ALA A 305 -10.83 -33.03 -30.12
CA ALA A 305 -12.02 -33.24 -30.96
C ALA A 305 -13.35 -33.37 -30.19
N TYR A 306 -13.32 -33.42 -28.84
CA TYR A 306 -14.50 -33.81 -28.03
C TYR A 306 -14.76 -32.96 -26.79
N ASP A 307 -16.00 -32.99 -26.33
CA ASP A 307 -16.40 -32.54 -24.99
C ASP A 307 -16.29 -33.67 -23.98
N TRP A 308 -15.16 -33.68 -23.27
CA TRP A 308 -14.94 -34.61 -22.17
C TRP A 308 -15.78 -34.30 -20.92
N GLY A 309 -16.58 -33.24 -20.97
CA GLY A 309 -17.50 -32.84 -19.93
C GLY A 309 -16.86 -32.86 -18.55
N ARG A 310 -17.60 -33.43 -17.60
CA ARG A 310 -17.17 -33.67 -16.23
C ARG A 310 -16.23 -34.90 -16.08
N ASP A 311 -15.83 -35.60 -17.14
CA ASP A 311 -15.20 -36.93 -17.02
C ASP A 311 -13.70 -36.97 -17.39
N ARG A 312 -13.12 -35.86 -17.86
CA ARG A 312 -11.67 -35.79 -18.19
C ARG A 312 -10.74 -35.96 -16.97
N LEU A 313 -11.25 -35.61 -15.79
CA LEU A 313 -10.61 -35.79 -14.50
C LEU A 313 -11.60 -36.56 -13.62
N ALA A 314 -11.71 -37.86 -13.87
CA ALA A 314 -12.64 -38.72 -13.15
C ALA A 314 -12.38 -38.66 -11.63
N CYS A 315 -13.45 -38.86 -10.85
CA CYS A 315 -13.30 -39.07 -9.42
C CYS A 315 -12.56 -40.40 -9.21
N GLY A 316 -11.56 -40.39 -8.33
CA GLY A 316 -10.64 -41.53 -8.28
C GLY A 316 -9.45 -41.30 -7.37
N VAL A 317 -8.65 -42.35 -7.20
CA VAL A 317 -7.38 -42.31 -6.48
C VAL A 317 -6.26 -42.40 -7.52
N TYR A 318 -5.33 -41.46 -7.46
CA TYR A 318 -4.26 -41.31 -8.44
C TYR A 318 -2.91 -41.24 -7.76
N GLN A 319 -1.93 -41.94 -8.32
CA GLN A 319 -0.51 -41.73 -7.99
C GLN A 319 0.03 -40.67 -8.94
N MET A 320 0.37 -39.49 -8.44
CA MET A 320 0.87 -38.38 -9.24
C MET A 320 2.39 -38.21 -9.05
N PRO A 321 3.22 -38.57 -10.05
CA PRO A 321 4.65 -38.26 -10.07
C PRO A 321 4.90 -36.80 -10.48
N GLU A 322 5.98 -36.20 -9.97
CA GLU A 322 6.50 -34.87 -10.39
C GLU A 322 5.42 -33.78 -10.38
N VAL A 323 4.83 -33.54 -9.20
CA VAL A 323 3.84 -32.48 -8.97
C VAL A 323 4.55 -31.26 -8.41
N VAL A 324 4.22 -30.08 -8.94
CA VAL A 324 4.56 -28.81 -8.28
C VAL A 324 3.41 -28.44 -7.36
N LEU A 325 3.67 -28.38 -6.06
CA LEU A 325 2.70 -27.95 -5.05
C LEU A 325 3.35 -26.93 -4.13
N GLY A 326 2.66 -25.82 -3.88
CA GLY A 326 3.14 -24.75 -3.02
C GLY A 326 2.08 -24.28 -2.03
N ASN A 327 2.54 -23.88 -0.85
CA ASN A 327 1.76 -23.15 0.14
C ASN A 327 1.81 -21.67 -0.21
N ASN A 328 0.68 -21.08 -0.59
CA ASN A 328 0.58 -19.65 -0.90
C ASN A 328 0.51 -18.82 0.38
N SER A 329 -0.36 -19.21 1.31
CA SER A 329 -0.56 -18.49 2.57
C SER A 329 -1.22 -19.37 3.62
N ASN A 330 -0.66 -19.40 4.82
CA ASN A 330 -1.29 -20.02 5.99
C ASN A 330 -2.48 -19.18 6.47
N ALA A 331 -3.49 -19.82 7.04
CA ALA A 331 -4.62 -19.13 7.66
C ALA A 331 -4.17 -18.39 8.92
N GLU A 332 -4.47 -17.10 8.98
CA GLU A 332 -4.05 -16.22 10.07
C GLU A 332 -5.16 -15.25 10.41
N LEU A 333 -5.22 -14.84 11.69
CA LEU A 333 -6.11 -13.75 12.10
C LEU A 333 -5.48 -12.44 11.66
N GLN A 334 -6.22 -11.68 10.87
CA GLN A 334 -5.76 -10.40 10.33
C GLN A 334 -6.49 -9.25 11.01
N ASP A 335 -5.71 -8.23 11.38
CA ASP A 335 -6.24 -6.93 11.82
C ASP A 335 -6.86 -6.23 10.62
N TYR A 336 -8.18 -6.25 10.53
CA TYR A 336 -8.93 -5.63 9.45
C TYR A 336 -9.36 -4.22 9.83
N ARG A 337 -8.83 -3.20 9.15
CA ARG A 337 -9.29 -1.82 9.35
C ARG A 337 -10.68 -1.66 8.74
N ASN A 338 -11.60 -1.07 9.50
CA ASN A 338 -12.96 -0.79 9.03
C ASN A 338 -12.96 0.00 7.71
N SER A 339 -14.10 0.01 7.01
CA SER A 339 -14.25 0.66 5.71
C SER A 339 -15.58 1.39 5.64
N TRP A 340 -15.61 2.52 4.92
CA TRP A 340 -16.85 3.23 4.56
C TRP A 340 -17.87 2.32 3.89
N GLN A 341 -17.43 1.22 3.26
CA GLN A 341 -18.32 0.21 2.66
C GLN A 341 -19.19 -0.52 3.69
N LEU A 342 -18.76 -0.62 4.96
CA LEU A 342 -19.58 -1.14 6.05
C LEU A 342 -20.48 -0.03 6.62
N THR A 343 -19.89 1.13 6.92
CA THR A 343 -20.59 2.19 7.64
C THR A 343 -21.77 2.79 6.87
N GLN A 344 -21.71 2.80 5.54
CA GLN A 344 -22.80 3.30 4.69
C GLN A 344 -24.17 2.61 4.89
N TRP A 345 -24.21 1.44 5.51
CA TRP A 345 -25.43 0.63 5.67
C TRP A 345 -26.18 0.87 6.98
N TYR A 346 -25.63 1.71 7.85
CA TYR A 346 -26.13 1.93 9.21
C TYR A 346 -26.59 3.36 9.41
N SER A 347 -27.44 3.56 10.42
CA SER A 347 -27.95 4.89 10.74
C SER A 347 -26.82 5.81 11.23
N PRO A 348 -27.00 7.15 11.10
CA PRO A 348 -26.08 8.09 11.73
C PRO A 348 -25.86 7.83 13.21
N GLN A 349 -26.94 7.49 13.94
CA GLN A 349 -26.87 7.20 15.37
C GLN A 349 -25.94 6.03 15.69
N ALA A 350 -26.01 4.93 14.92
CA ALA A 350 -25.13 3.79 15.13
C ALA A 350 -23.66 4.13 14.91
N ILE A 351 -23.35 4.93 13.89
CA ILE A 351 -21.98 5.40 13.63
C ILE A 351 -21.48 6.33 14.75
N GLU A 352 -22.33 7.26 15.21
CA GLU A 352 -22.05 8.19 16.30
C GLU A 352 -21.79 7.47 17.64
N GLN A 353 -22.50 6.38 17.93
CA GLN A 353 -22.33 5.66 19.20
C GLN A 353 -21.17 4.68 19.17
N ASP A 354 -20.98 3.93 18.08
CA ASP A 354 -20.04 2.82 18.06
C ASP A 354 -18.66 3.18 17.50
N LEU A 355 -18.56 4.17 16.59
CA LEU A 355 -17.32 4.48 15.87
C LEU A 355 -16.70 5.83 16.25
N VAL A 356 -17.52 6.87 16.45
CA VAL A 356 -17.03 8.22 16.74
C VAL A 356 -16.20 8.31 18.03
N PRO A 357 -16.58 7.70 19.18
CA PRO A 357 -15.87 7.92 20.44
C PRO A 357 -14.39 7.49 20.38
N ALA A 358 -14.10 6.30 19.84
CA ALA A 358 -12.72 5.84 19.67
C ALA A 358 -11.97 6.65 18.61
N THR A 359 -12.66 7.09 17.56
CA THR A 359 -12.09 7.89 16.48
C THR A 359 -11.67 9.29 16.97
N VAL A 360 -12.51 9.94 17.78
CA VAL A 360 -12.23 11.23 18.43
C VAL A 360 -11.09 11.08 19.45
N ALA A 361 -11.10 10.04 20.28
CA ALA A 361 -10.02 9.83 21.25
C ALA A 361 -8.65 9.65 20.58
N GLU A 362 -8.59 8.94 19.44
CA GLU A 362 -7.37 8.79 18.65
C GLU A 362 -6.99 10.10 17.93
N ALA A 363 -7.96 10.86 17.43
CA ALA A 363 -7.73 12.18 16.84
C ALA A 363 -7.11 13.17 17.84
N GLU A 364 -7.66 13.26 19.06
CA GLU A 364 -7.12 14.10 20.13
C GLU A 364 -5.71 13.67 20.53
N TYR A 365 -5.47 12.36 20.58
CA TYR A 365 -4.12 11.83 20.80
C TYR A 365 -3.14 12.27 19.71
N LEU A 366 -3.53 12.18 18.42
CA LEU A 366 -2.69 12.64 17.31
C LEU A 366 -2.41 14.15 17.38
N LYS A 367 -3.44 14.95 17.67
CA LYS A 367 -3.34 16.39 17.88
C LYS A 367 -2.31 16.73 18.97
N SER A 368 -2.28 15.97 20.06
CA SER A 368 -1.35 16.20 21.17
C SER A 368 0.13 15.95 20.84
N ILE A 369 0.43 15.16 19.80
CA ILE A 369 1.80 14.78 19.43
C ILE A 369 2.30 15.37 18.11
N GLN A 370 1.41 15.82 17.21
CA GLN A 370 1.75 16.11 15.81
C GLN A 370 2.72 17.28 15.60
N ASN A 371 2.79 18.21 16.55
CA ASN A 371 3.65 19.40 16.48
C ASN A 371 4.97 19.23 17.25
N ASP A 372 5.22 18.05 17.83
CA ASP A 372 6.47 17.71 18.50
C ASP A 372 7.19 16.60 17.73
N TYR A 373 8.37 16.93 17.20
CA TYR A 373 9.14 15.99 16.39
C TYR A 373 9.47 14.70 17.15
N GLN A 374 9.89 14.78 18.42
CA GLN A 374 10.29 13.60 19.17
C GLN A 374 9.10 12.68 19.44
N LEU A 375 7.96 13.25 19.84
CA LEU A 375 6.75 12.48 20.08
C LEU A 375 6.21 11.85 18.79
N LEU A 376 6.19 12.61 17.70
CA LEU A 376 5.72 12.11 16.40
C LEU A 376 6.65 11.02 15.85
N ALA A 377 7.98 11.20 15.93
CA ALA A 377 8.95 10.19 15.50
C ALA A 377 8.78 8.89 16.31
N GLN A 378 8.66 8.98 17.63
CA GLN A 378 8.39 7.82 18.50
C GLN A 378 7.08 7.12 18.11
N TYR A 379 6.01 7.86 17.84
CA TYR A 379 4.74 7.31 17.38
C TYR A 379 4.86 6.59 16.04
N LEU A 380 5.55 7.18 15.06
CA LEU A 380 5.74 6.59 13.73
C LEU A 380 6.58 5.31 13.79
N VAL A 381 7.69 5.31 14.54
CA VAL A 381 8.51 4.11 14.77
C VAL A 381 7.70 3.03 15.46
N LYS A 382 6.99 3.36 16.55
CA LYS A 382 6.15 2.39 17.30
C LYS A 382 5.07 1.76 16.40
N ASN A 383 4.41 2.56 15.57
CA ASN A 383 3.40 2.06 14.64
C ASN A 383 3.99 1.17 13.54
N HIS A 384 5.16 1.55 13.01
CA HIS A 384 5.87 0.73 12.05
C HIS A 384 6.29 -0.61 12.67
N ASP A 385 6.86 -0.59 13.88
CA ASP A 385 7.28 -1.81 14.58
C ASP A 385 6.11 -2.73 14.89
N GLN A 386 4.94 -2.18 15.23
CA GLN A 386 3.73 -2.97 15.39
C GLN A 386 3.32 -3.64 14.08
N LYS A 387 3.30 -2.90 12.97
CA LYS A 387 3.00 -3.46 11.64
C LYS A 387 4.02 -4.50 11.20
N GLN A 388 5.30 -4.28 11.47
CA GLN A 388 6.37 -5.24 11.15
C GLN A 388 6.28 -6.50 11.99
N LYS A 389 5.93 -6.39 13.28
CA LYS A 389 5.65 -7.58 14.11
C LYS A 389 4.52 -8.43 13.54
N LEU A 390 3.46 -7.79 13.00
CA LEU A 390 2.39 -8.50 12.28
C LEU A 390 2.92 -9.15 10.98
N LYS A 391 3.59 -8.38 10.12
CA LYS A 391 4.13 -8.89 8.85
C LYS A 391 5.18 -10.00 8.99
N ASN A 392 6.05 -9.91 10.00
CA ASN A 392 7.07 -10.92 10.27
C ASN A 392 6.46 -12.23 10.79
N LEU A 393 5.24 -12.20 11.36
CA LEU A 393 4.47 -13.41 11.65
C LEU A 393 3.86 -14.02 10.36
N GLU A 394 3.54 -13.16 9.39
CA GLU A 394 2.86 -13.46 8.12
C GLU A 394 3.79 -13.91 6.99
N GLY A 395 5.11 -13.67 7.08
CA GLY A 395 6.09 -14.10 6.08
C GLY A 395 6.01 -13.40 4.71
N GLU A 396 5.27 -12.29 4.62
CA GLU A 396 5.10 -11.50 3.39
C GLU A 396 6.12 -10.34 3.29
N GLU A 397 7.04 -10.42 2.33
CA GLU A 397 7.92 -9.28 1.95
C GLU A 397 7.32 -8.50 0.77
N VAL A 398 6.31 -7.67 1.04
CA VAL A 398 6.01 -6.52 0.17
C VAL A 398 6.31 -5.24 0.95
N GLU A 399 7.55 -4.79 0.77
CA GLU A 399 8.06 -3.56 1.38
C GLU A 399 8.06 -2.41 0.37
N GLU A 400 7.51 -1.26 0.76
CA GLU A 400 8.01 0.01 0.24
C GLU A 400 9.39 0.27 0.87
N LYS A 401 10.46 -0.32 0.30
CA LYS A 401 11.85 -0.25 0.80
C LYS A 401 12.35 1.17 1.14
N ASN A 402 11.71 2.21 0.60
CA ASN A 402 12.05 3.61 0.87
C ASN A 402 11.40 4.16 2.15
N GLU A 403 10.22 3.67 2.58
CA GLU A 403 9.61 4.07 3.85
C GLU A 403 10.35 3.44 5.04
N PHE A 404 10.77 2.17 4.89
CA PHE A 404 11.56 1.46 5.91
C PHE A 404 12.85 2.22 6.28
N GLY A 405 13.62 2.65 5.27
CA GLY A 405 14.87 3.38 5.50
C GLY A 405 14.71 4.67 6.29
N LEU A 406 13.61 5.41 6.06
CA LEU A 406 13.32 6.64 6.82
C LEU A 406 12.87 6.35 8.26
N ILE A 407 12.17 5.24 8.51
CA ILE A 407 11.83 4.81 9.87
C ILE A 407 13.10 4.45 10.66
N GLU A 408 14.06 3.77 10.05
CA GLU A 408 15.35 3.48 10.69
C GLU A 408 16.13 4.76 11.03
N VAL A 409 16.09 5.75 10.14
CA VAL A 409 16.67 7.08 10.43
C VAL A 409 15.97 7.75 11.61
N LEU A 410 14.64 7.73 11.68
CA LEU A 410 13.90 8.27 12.84
C LEU A 410 14.23 7.52 14.13
N ARG A 411 14.45 6.20 14.06
CA ARG A 411 14.84 5.37 15.20
C ARG A 411 16.24 5.73 15.71
N ALA A 412 17.17 6.01 14.80
CA ALA A 412 18.54 6.40 15.14
C ALA A 412 18.64 7.85 15.65
N ASP A 413 17.74 8.74 15.23
CA ASP A 413 17.73 10.17 15.62
C ASP A 413 17.21 10.41 17.05
N THR A 414 17.87 9.80 18.03
CA THR A 414 17.51 9.87 19.46
C THR A 414 17.66 11.27 20.07
N ARG A 415 18.53 12.11 19.49
CA ARG A 415 18.76 13.49 19.95
C ARG A 415 17.85 14.49 19.24
N GLY A 416 17.37 14.21 18.03
CA GLY A 416 16.59 15.17 17.23
C GLY A 416 17.44 16.04 16.31
N GLU A 417 18.59 15.53 15.89
CA GLU A 417 19.52 16.20 14.96
C GLU A 417 18.89 16.44 13.59
N LEU A 418 17.84 15.72 13.21
CA LEU A 418 17.10 15.90 11.95
C LEU A 418 15.70 16.48 12.14
N ALA A 419 15.35 16.98 13.34
CA ALA A 419 13.99 17.43 13.68
C ALA A 419 13.37 18.43 12.69
N ASN A 420 14.19 19.28 12.07
CA ASN A 420 13.77 20.27 11.09
C ASN A 420 14.28 19.99 9.66
N HIS A 421 14.85 18.79 9.41
CA HIS A 421 15.34 18.45 8.09
C HIS A 421 14.16 18.30 7.11
N PRO A 422 14.13 19.01 5.95
CA PRO A 422 12.94 19.06 5.11
C PRO A 422 12.41 17.72 4.60
N LYS A 423 13.31 16.76 4.32
CA LYS A 423 12.90 15.40 3.92
C LYS A 423 12.22 14.65 5.06
N ILE A 424 12.68 14.85 6.30
CA ILE A 424 12.15 14.20 7.50
C ILE A 424 10.81 14.82 7.87
N VAL A 425 10.72 16.15 7.93
CA VAL A 425 9.48 16.87 8.18
C VAL A 425 8.40 16.50 7.15
N SER A 426 8.75 16.44 5.87
CA SER A 426 7.82 15.99 4.83
C SER A 426 7.35 14.55 5.06
N PHE A 427 8.25 13.63 5.40
CA PHE A 427 7.88 12.25 5.66
C PHE A 427 6.93 12.15 6.86
N CYS A 428 7.23 12.84 7.96
CA CYS A 428 6.36 12.89 9.12
C CYS A 428 4.97 13.46 8.79
N ARG A 429 4.90 14.56 8.03
CA ARG A 429 3.65 15.16 7.56
C ARG A 429 2.84 14.21 6.68
N ASP A 430 3.49 13.50 5.75
CA ASP A 430 2.82 12.56 4.86
C ASP A 430 2.25 11.37 5.64
N GLN A 431 2.99 10.81 6.60
CA GLN A 431 2.51 9.72 7.47
C GLN A 431 1.37 10.17 8.38
N LEU A 432 1.48 11.36 8.97
CA LEU A 432 0.43 11.95 9.80
C LEU A 432 -0.85 12.19 8.99
N ARG A 433 -0.74 12.77 7.80
CA ARG A 433 -1.86 12.96 6.87
C ARG A 433 -2.57 11.65 6.57
N ARG A 434 -1.82 10.59 6.22
CA ARG A 434 -2.41 9.26 5.98
C ARG A 434 -3.20 8.78 7.19
N ARG A 435 -2.69 8.99 8.41
CA ARG A 435 -3.40 8.61 9.62
C ARG A 435 -4.69 9.40 9.82
N TRP A 436 -4.66 10.73 9.64
CA TRP A 436 -5.86 11.56 9.70
C TRP A 436 -6.92 11.13 8.68
N LEU A 437 -6.50 10.85 7.44
CA LEU A 437 -7.37 10.36 6.38
C LEU A 437 -7.98 8.99 6.70
N GLU A 438 -7.19 8.08 7.29
CA GLU A 438 -7.69 6.80 7.78
C GLU A 438 -8.78 7.00 8.85
N LEU A 439 -8.58 7.88 9.82
CA LEU A 439 -9.61 8.15 10.84
C LEU A 439 -10.90 8.70 10.23
N ALA A 440 -10.79 9.63 9.28
CA ALA A 440 -11.96 10.21 8.62
C ALA A 440 -12.70 9.21 7.70
N THR A 441 -12.01 8.23 7.12
CA THR A 441 -12.62 7.32 6.13
C THR A 441 -12.95 5.92 6.66
N LYS A 442 -12.34 5.53 7.79
CA LYS A 442 -12.39 4.18 8.36
C LYS A 442 -12.70 4.17 9.85
N GLY A 443 -12.35 5.24 10.58
CA GLY A 443 -12.40 5.29 12.03
C GLY A 443 -11.20 4.61 12.70
N ALA A 444 -11.17 4.67 14.04
CA ALA A 444 -10.07 4.10 14.83
C ALA A 444 -10.21 2.59 15.12
N ASN A 445 -11.40 2.03 14.97
CA ASN A 445 -11.67 0.63 15.30
C ASN A 445 -10.97 -0.32 14.33
N THR A 446 -10.37 -1.38 14.90
CA THR A 446 -9.79 -2.49 14.15
C THR A 446 -10.69 -3.70 14.37
N LEU A 447 -11.18 -4.27 13.28
CA LEU A 447 -11.96 -5.50 13.24
C LEU A 447 -11.01 -6.68 13.00
N GLU A 448 -11.54 -7.90 13.04
CA GLU A 448 -10.77 -9.11 12.79
C GLU A 448 -11.33 -9.83 11.58
N SER A 449 -10.45 -10.34 10.73
CA SER A 449 -10.82 -11.28 9.66
C SER A 449 -10.04 -12.57 9.77
N ALA A 450 -10.67 -13.65 9.31
CA ALA A 450 -10.09 -14.98 9.30
C ALA A 450 -10.51 -15.73 8.02
N MET A 451 -9.72 -16.75 7.66
CA MET A 451 -10.01 -17.56 6.47
C MET A 451 -11.33 -18.32 6.64
N ALA A 452 -12.22 -18.18 5.67
CA ALA A 452 -13.46 -18.94 5.62
C ALA A 452 -13.15 -20.42 5.39
N GLN A 453 -13.76 -21.31 6.17
CA GLN A 453 -13.69 -22.76 5.98
C GLN A 453 -15.10 -23.36 6.05
N PRO A 454 -15.41 -24.42 5.28
CA PRO A 454 -16.73 -25.03 5.32
C PRO A 454 -16.86 -25.95 6.54
N ALA A 455 -18.03 -25.94 7.19
CA ALA A 455 -18.40 -26.95 8.18
C ALA A 455 -19.88 -27.30 8.13
N ASP A 456 -20.21 -28.58 8.39
CA ASP A 456 -21.59 -29.06 8.52
C ASP A 456 -22.11 -28.70 9.93
N ILE A 457 -22.43 -27.42 10.11
CA ILE A 457 -22.92 -26.82 11.36
C ILE A 457 -24.31 -26.23 11.17
N LYS A 458 -25.02 -25.97 12.28
CA LYS A 458 -26.37 -25.42 12.27
C LYS A 458 -26.41 -24.04 11.56
N PRO A 459 -27.40 -23.79 10.67
CA PRO A 459 -27.59 -22.47 10.09
C PRO A 459 -27.73 -21.36 11.15
N GLY A 460 -27.14 -20.21 10.87
CA GLY A 460 -27.08 -19.07 11.79
C GLY A 460 -26.07 -19.21 12.94
N THR A 461 -25.18 -20.20 12.88
CA THR A 461 -24.04 -20.35 13.80
C THR A 461 -22.71 -20.36 13.04
N VAL A 462 -21.62 -20.05 13.74
CA VAL A 462 -20.24 -20.18 13.22
C VAL A 462 -19.34 -20.84 14.27
N ILE A 463 -18.28 -21.51 13.84
CA ILE A 463 -17.18 -21.90 14.73
C ILE A 463 -16.04 -20.91 14.49
N ALA A 464 -15.70 -20.16 15.53
CA ALA A 464 -14.63 -19.17 15.51
C ALA A 464 -13.74 -19.43 16.73
N PRO A 465 -12.69 -20.26 16.61
CA PRO A 465 -11.89 -20.72 17.76
C PRO A 465 -11.26 -19.60 18.60
N HIS A 466 -11.00 -18.46 17.96
CA HIS A 466 -10.45 -17.24 18.57
C HIS A 466 -11.51 -16.36 19.27
N ILE A 467 -12.78 -16.78 19.28
CA ILE A 467 -13.89 -16.09 19.93
C ILE A 467 -14.58 -17.07 20.89
N ILE A 468 -14.98 -16.58 22.06
CA ILE A 468 -15.62 -17.39 23.09
C ILE A 468 -17.00 -17.90 22.60
N SER A 469 -17.30 -19.18 22.85
CA SER A 469 -18.61 -19.78 22.54
C SER A 469 -19.76 -19.01 23.23
N GLY A 470 -20.90 -18.90 22.55
CA GLY A 470 -22.05 -18.08 22.95
C GLY A 470 -21.93 -16.59 22.61
N THR A 471 -20.81 -16.13 22.06
CA THR A 471 -20.66 -14.73 21.62
C THR A 471 -21.45 -14.49 20.34
N GLU A 472 -22.30 -13.46 20.31
CA GLU A 472 -22.88 -12.99 19.05
C GLU A 472 -21.85 -12.18 18.26
N VAL A 473 -21.78 -12.43 16.95
CA VAL A 473 -20.82 -11.81 16.03
C VAL A 473 -21.50 -11.29 14.78
N ILE A 474 -21.06 -10.14 14.28
CA ILE A 474 -21.35 -9.61 12.94
C ILE A 474 -20.34 -10.23 11.97
N VAL A 475 -20.84 -10.86 10.90
CA VAL A 475 -20.04 -11.48 9.85
C VAL A 475 -20.32 -10.82 8.51
N THR A 476 -19.26 -10.51 7.75
CA THR A 476 -19.35 -9.98 6.38
C THR A 476 -18.11 -10.33 5.54
N ARG A 477 -18.23 -10.19 4.22
CA ARG A 477 -17.14 -10.27 3.24
C ARG A 477 -17.09 -8.97 2.42
N TYR A 478 -15.90 -8.57 1.96
CA TYR A 478 -15.72 -7.46 1.03
C TYR A 478 -15.46 -7.95 -0.41
N PRO A 479 -15.92 -7.22 -1.44
CA PRO A 479 -16.76 -6.01 -1.36
C PRO A 479 -18.18 -6.34 -0.87
N ILE A 480 -18.78 -5.40 -0.12
CA ILE A 480 -20.15 -5.56 0.38
C ILE A 480 -21.11 -5.08 -0.70
N ILE A 481 -21.87 -6.01 -1.30
CA ILE A 481 -22.81 -5.68 -2.37
C ILE A 481 -24.00 -4.90 -1.82
N ASN A 482 -24.66 -5.43 -0.80
CA ASN A 482 -25.76 -4.75 -0.11
C ASN A 482 -25.77 -5.09 1.39
N LYS A 483 -26.68 -4.47 2.14
CA LYS A 483 -26.80 -4.68 3.59
C LYS A 483 -27.14 -6.13 3.97
N ASP A 484 -27.84 -6.87 3.10
CA ASP A 484 -28.19 -8.27 3.34
C ASP A 484 -26.97 -9.20 3.36
N ASN A 485 -25.80 -8.72 2.89
CA ASN A 485 -24.52 -9.42 3.01
C ASN A 485 -23.85 -9.34 4.39
N ILE A 486 -24.45 -8.61 5.33
CA ILE A 486 -23.95 -8.44 6.70
C ILE A 486 -24.95 -9.12 7.64
N ARG A 487 -24.50 -10.12 8.40
CA ARG A 487 -25.38 -10.95 9.24
C ARG A 487 -24.81 -11.17 10.63
N ARG A 488 -25.69 -11.31 11.61
CA ARG A 488 -25.36 -11.79 12.95
C ARG A 488 -25.44 -13.30 13.04
N TYR A 489 -24.43 -13.89 13.66
CA TYR A 489 -24.33 -15.30 13.99
C TYR A 489 -24.02 -15.47 15.48
N VAL A 490 -24.29 -16.67 16.00
CA VAL A 490 -23.80 -17.08 17.32
C VAL A 490 -22.57 -17.96 17.14
N VAL A 491 -21.49 -17.65 17.85
CA VAL A 491 -20.30 -18.52 17.91
C VAL A 491 -20.64 -19.75 18.75
N ASP A 492 -20.45 -20.94 18.19
CA ASP A 492 -20.67 -22.21 18.89
C ASP A 492 -19.55 -23.19 18.57
N ASN A 493 -18.45 -23.07 19.30
CA ASN A 493 -17.23 -23.86 19.08
C ASN A 493 -17.37 -25.34 19.49
N GLU A 494 -18.49 -25.71 20.13
CA GLU A 494 -18.70 -27.06 20.68
C GLU A 494 -19.41 -28.00 19.69
N GLN A 495 -20.03 -27.48 18.63
CA GLN A 495 -20.71 -28.30 17.61
C GLN A 495 -19.77 -29.32 16.96
N ILE A 496 -18.51 -28.92 16.71
CA ILE A 496 -17.48 -29.81 16.18
C ILE A 496 -16.20 -29.61 17.00
N PRO A 497 -16.03 -30.36 18.10
CA PRO A 497 -14.92 -30.19 19.04
C PRO A 497 -13.53 -30.31 18.37
N GLU A 498 -13.44 -31.05 17.27
CA GLU A 498 -12.22 -31.25 16.48
C GLU A 498 -11.66 -29.95 15.88
N LEU A 499 -12.49 -28.91 15.73
CA LEU A 499 -12.10 -27.66 15.09
C LEU A 499 -11.62 -26.59 16.09
N ILE A 500 -11.78 -26.82 17.40
CA ILE A 500 -11.49 -25.83 18.44
C ILE A 500 -10.01 -25.43 18.52
N ASP A 501 -9.11 -26.31 18.09
CA ASP A 501 -7.67 -26.03 18.06
C ASP A 501 -7.20 -25.42 16.74
N THR A 502 -8.12 -25.21 15.78
CA THR A 502 -7.78 -24.65 14.47
C THR A 502 -7.53 -23.15 14.56
N LYS A 503 -6.42 -22.69 13.99
CA LYS A 503 -6.00 -21.28 14.06
C LYS A 503 -6.31 -20.53 12.76
N GLY A 504 -6.64 -19.25 12.88
CA GLY A 504 -6.76 -18.33 11.75
C GLY A 504 -7.99 -18.52 10.86
N CYS A 505 -9.01 -19.24 11.33
CA CYS A 505 -10.20 -19.57 10.53
C CYS A 505 -11.51 -19.19 11.22
N VAL A 506 -12.55 -19.01 10.40
CA VAL A 506 -13.96 -19.06 10.78
C VAL A 506 -14.61 -20.15 9.96
N PHE A 507 -15.22 -21.14 10.62
CA PHE A 507 -16.01 -22.15 9.94
C PHE A 507 -17.48 -21.75 9.91
N ILE A 508 -18.07 -21.89 8.73
CA ILE A 508 -19.43 -21.46 8.45
C ILE A 508 -20.15 -22.55 7.64
N ASN A 509 -21.47 -22.62 7.80
CA ASN A 509 -22.31 -23.45 6.95
C ASN A 509 -22.17 -22.99 5.47
N PRO A 510 -21.86 -23.88 4.51
CA PRO A 510 -21.68 -23.51 3.11
C PRO A 510 -22.88 -22.78 2.49
N ASP A 511 -24.10 -23.14 2.87
CA ASP A 511 -25.31 -22.49 2.35
C ASP A 511 -25.43 -21.05 2.86
N ASP A 512 -25.15 -20.82 4.15
CA ASP A 512 -25.12 -19.45 4.72
C ASP A 512 -24.00 -18.61 4.10
N ALA A 513 -22.82 -19.20 3.90
CA ALA A 513 -21.66 -18.56 3.29
C ALA A 513 -21.97 -18.07 1.86
N MET A 514 -22.57 -18.94 1.04
CA MET A 514 -22.97 -18.62 -0.33
C MET A 514 -24.15 -17.65 -0.37
N LYS A 515 -25.19 -17.88 0.44
CA LYS A 515 -26.44 -17.12 0.42
C LYS A 515 -26.26 -15.69 0.91
N TYR A 516 -25.53 -15.49 2.00
CA TYR A 516 -25.39 -14.18 2.62
C TYR A 516 -24.06 -13.52 2.29
N HIS A 517 -22.96 -14.24 2.18
CA HIS A 517 -21.65 -13.58 2.02
C HIS A 517 -21.07 -13.70 0.61
N GLN A 518 -21.77 -14.43 -0.28
CA GLN A 518 -21.27 -14.85 -1.58
C GLN A 518 -19.86 -15.46 -1.47
N CYS A 519 -19.57 -16.09 -0.35
CA CYS A 519 -18.26 -16.62 0.00
C CYS A 519 -18.06 -17.99 -0.68
N ASP A 520 -16.86 -18.23 -1.18
CA ASP A 520 -16.37 -19.57 -1.49
C ASP A 520 -15.22 -19.93 -0.54
N PHE A 521 -14.64 -21.12 -0.66
CA PHE A 521 -13.57 -21.58 0.23
C PHE A 521 -12.22 -21.70 -0.47
N ASP A 522 -11.98 -20.88 -1.51
CA ASP A 522 -10.72 -20.87 -2.27
C ASP A 522 -9.62 -20.00 -1.66
N GLY A 523 -9.96 -19.29 -0.57
CA GLY A 523 -9.05 -18.40 0.15
C GLY A 523 -9.73 -17.19 0.82
N ASP A 524 -11.04 -17.05 0.64
CA ASP A 524 -11.84 -15.93 1.16
C ASP A 524 -11.65 -15.67 2.65
N GLN A 525 -11.74 -14.39 3.01
CA GLN A 525 -11.65 -13.92 4.39
C GLN A 525 -13.02 -13.39 4.82
N LEU A 526 -13.49 -13.85 5.98
CA LEU A 526 -14.68 -13.32 6.65
C LEU A 526 -14.24 -12.39 7.76
N VAL A 527 -14.77 -11.16 7.75
CA VAL A 527 -14.68 -10.27 8.90
C VAL A 527 -15.68 -10.78 9.93
N CYS A 528 -15.21 -11.09 11.14
CA CYS A 528 -16.01 -11.65 12.23
C CYS A 528 -15.83 -10.78 13.47
N THR A 529 -16.82 -9.93 13.77
CA THR A 529 -16.72 -8.89 14.81
C THR A 529 -17.70 -9.18 15.93
N PRO A 530 -17.26 -9.32 17.20
CA PRO A 530 -18.17 -9.43 18.34
C PRO A 530 -19.16 -8.26 18.41
N CYS A 531 -20.45 -8.56 18.57
CA CYS A 531 -21.53 -7.57 18.60
C CYS A 531 -21.36 -6.55 19.73
N ASP A 532 -20.70 -6.92 20.83
CA ASP A 532 -20.46 -6.00 21.96
C ASP A 532 -19.39 -4.94 21.67
N LEU A 533 -18.65 -5.06 20.57
CA LEU A 533 -17.73 -4.03 20.08
C LEU A 533 -18.49 -2.92 19.36
N LEU A 534 -19.59 -3.26 18.69
CA LEU A 534 -20.42 -2.38 17.87
C LEU A 534 -21.91 -2.64 18.18
N PRO A 535 -22.37 -2.36 19.42
CA PRO A 535 -23.69 -2.78 19.90
C PRO A 535 -24.84 -2.15 19.11
N THR A 536 -24.73 -0.88 18.73
CA THR A 536 -25.79 -0.17 18.01
C THR A 536 -25.89 -0.63 16.56
N ILE A 537 -24.73 -0.84 15.91
CA ILE A 537 -24.63 -1.46 14.59
C ILE A 537 -25.16 -2.90 14.64
N ALA A 538 -24.88 -3.65 15.70
CA ALA A 538 -25.38 -5.01 15.88
C ALA A 538 -26.91 -5.07 15.98
N GLU A 539 -27.53 -4.13 16.71
CA GLU A 539 -28.98 -3.99 16.80
C GLU A 539 -29.64 -3.77 15.43
N GLU A 540 -29.01 -2.95 14.57
CA GLU A 540 -29.44 -2.71 13.20
C GLU A 540 -29.06 -3.83 12.20
N THR A 541 -28.29 -4.84 12.64
CA THR A 541 -27.85 -5.96 11.81
C THR A 541 -28.77 -7.15 11.99
N ARG A 542 -29.18 -7.78 10.89
CA ARG A 542 -30.08 -8.93 10.95
C ARG A 542 -29.37 -10.22 11.31
N THR A 543 -30.08 -11.13 11.96
CA THR A 543 -29.62 -12.49 12.20
C THR A 543 -29.57 -13.29 10.89
N ALA A 544 -28.66 -14.26 10.81
CA ALA A 544 -28.64 -15.24 9.72
C ALA A 544 -29.80 -16.26 9.82
N GLN A 545 -30.40 -16.41 11.01
CA GLN A 545 -31.69 -17.10 11.16
C GLN A 545 -32.81 -16.21 10.61
N VAL A 546 -33.45 -16.70 9.57
CA VAL A 546 -34.44 -15.97 8.77
C VAL A 546 -35.85 -16.39 9.13
N GLN A 547 -36.78 -15.45 9.11
CA GLN A 547 -38.22 -15.76 9.07
C GLN A 547 -38.63 -15.86 7.60
N LEU A 548 -39.09 -17.03 7.20
CA LEU A 548 -39.55 -17.28 5.83
C LEU A 548 -41.07 -17.18 5.76
N ASP A 549 -41.59 -16.64 4.66
CA ASP A 549 -43.00 -16.77 4.31
C ASP A 549 -43.33 -18.22 3.84
N PRO A 550 -44.62 -18.55 3.61
CA PRO A 550 -45.00 -19.87 3.10
C PRO A 550 -44.39 -20.25 1.74
N GLU A 551 -43.91 -19.28 0.98
CA GLU A 551 -43.26 -19.46 -0.33
C GLU A 551 -41.73 -19.59 -0.22
N GLY A 552 -41.18 -19.49 1.00
CA GLY A 552 -39.75 -19.61 1.28
C GLY A 552 -38.97 -18.30 1.12
N ASN A 553 -39.62 -17.15 0.98
CA ASN A 553 -38.97 -15.85 0.90
C ASN A 553 -38.66 -15.30 2.29
N ASP A 554 -37.51 -14.64 2.41
CA ASP A 554 -37.13 -13.91 3.61
C ASP A 554 -38.04 -12.68 3.80
N LEU A 555 -38.95 -12.77 4.78
CA LEU A 555 -39.90 -11.71 5.11
C LEU A 555 -39.22 -10.41 5.56
N ASN A 556 -37.98 -10.52 6.01
CA ASN A 556 -37.20 -9.44 6.57
C ASN A 556 -35.98 -9.18 5.67
N ARG A 557 -36.13 -9.09 4.35
CA ARG A 557 -35.08 -8.58 3.44
C ARG A 557 -35.14 -7.07 3.27
N ASP A 558 -33.98 -6.44 3.02
CA ASP A 558 -33.87 -4.99 2.81
C ASP A 558 -33.90 -4.71 1.31
N PHE A 559 -33.34 -5.65 0.54
CA PHE A 559 -33.19 -5.57 -0.90
C PHE A 559 -33.60 -6.86 -1.59
N ASP A 560 -33.91 -6.73 -2.87
CA ASP A 560 -34.19 -7.86 -3.73
C ASP A 560 -32.91 -8.74 -3.86
N PRO A 561 -33.05 -10.08 -3.92
CA PRO A 561 -31.90 -10.95 -4.16
C PRO A 561 -31.16 -10.58 -5.45
N VAL A 562 -29.85 -10.42 -5.34
CA VAL A 562 -28.98 -10.24 -6.52
C VAL A 562 -28.82 -11.59 -7.20
N VAL A 563 -29.29 -11.69 -8.44
CA VAL A 563 -29.26 -12.94 -9.20
C VAL A 563 -28.00 -12.99 -10.07
N LYS A 564 -27.17 -14.02 -9.86
CA LYS A 564 -26.00 -14.28 -10.71
C LYS A 564 -26.45 -14.50 -12.15
N LYS A 565 -25.92 -13.70 -13.08
CA LYS A 565 -26.22 -13.83 -14.51
C LYS A 565 -25.42 -15.00 -15.11
N GLU A 566 -25.96 -15.61 -16.17
CA GLU A 566 -25.22 -16.63 -16.92
C GLU A 566 -23.93 -16.06 -17.53
N LYS A 567 -22.85 -16.83 -17.43
CA LYS A 567 -21.54 -16.42 -17.94
C LYS A 567 -21.52 -16.55 -19.46
N LYS A 568 -21.24 -15.45 -20.16
CA LYS A 568 -21.02 -15.48 -21.61
C LYS A 568 -19.55 -15.79 -21.90
N ALA A 569 -19.32 -16.72 -22.81
CA ALA A 569 -17.98 -16.96 -23.33
C ALA A 569 -17.43 -15.68 -23.97
N TYR A 570 -16.12 -15.49 -23.88
CA TYR A 570 -15.47 -14.54 -24.75
C TYR A 570 -15.59 -15.11 -26.17
N PRO A 571 -16.03 -14.32 -27.17
CA PRO A 571 -15.78 -14.66 -28.56
C PRO A 571 -14.29 -15.01 -28.68
N GLN A 572 -13.88 -15.93 -29.58
CA GLN A 572 -12.47 -16.28 -29.81
C GLN A 572 -11.66 -15.02 -30.18
N SER A 573 -11.34 -14.23 -29.17
CA SER A 573 -10.70 -12.94 -29.20
C SER A 573 -9.28 -13.20 -28.81
N ASP A 574 -8.37 -12.56 -29.54
CA ASP A 574 -6.94 -12.60 -29.26
C ASP A 574 -6.69 -12.41 -27.75
N LEU A 575 -5.88 -13.30 -27.16
CA LEU A 575 -5.57 -13.32 -25.72
C LEU A 575 -5.09 -11.96 -25.21
N LYS A 576 -4.46 -11.16 -26.08
CA LYS A 576 -4.07 -9.78 -25.77
C LYS A 576 -5.30 -8.92 -25.40
N HIS A 577 -6.42 -9.05 -26.09
CA HIS A 577 -7.66 -8.35 -25.77
C HIS A 577 -8.24 -8.81 -24.43
N MET A 578 -8.22 -10.11 -24.17
CA MET A 578 -8.75 -10.65 -22.92
C MET A 578 -7.94 -10.20 -21.70
N ALA A 579 -6.61 -10.18 -21.81
CA ALA A 579 -5.73 -9.67 -20.77
C ALA A 579 -6.06 -8.22 -20.37
N LEU A 580 -6.42 -7.37 -21.35
CA LEU A 580 -6.84 -5.99 -21.10
C LEU A 580 -8.26 -5.91 -20.53
N ALA A 581 -9.18 -6.74 -21.03
CA ALA A 581 -10.58 -6.75 -20.59
C ALA A 581 -10.74 -7.15 -19.11
N VAL A 582 -9.88 -8.05 -18.59
CA VAL A 582 -9.85 -8.42 -17.16
C VAL A 582 -9.34 -7.25 -16.31
N ARG A 583 -8.35 -6.50 -16.82
CA ARG A 583 -7.78 -5.32 -16.14
C ARG A 583 -8.76 -4.14 -16.04
N LEU A 584 -9.66 -4.02 -17.01
CA LEU A 584 -10.65 -2.94 -17.12
C LEU A 584 -11.93 -3.18 -16.30
N ASN A 585 -11.92 -4.09 -15.32
CA ASN A 585 -13.08 -4.27 -14.45
C ASN A 585 -13.45 -2.95 -13.74
N SER A 586 -14.75 -2.75 -13.55
CA SER A 586 -15.32 -1.57 -12.93
C SER A 586 -15.74 -1.80 -11.48
N ILE A 587 -15.26 -2.87 -10.83
CA ILE A 587 -15.66 -3.27 -9.46
C ILE A 587 -15.54 -2.08 -8.49
N GLY A 588 -14.36 -1.47 -8.39
CA GLY A 588 -14.12 -0.32 -7.50
C GLY A 588 -14.94 0.93 -7.87
N ARG A 589 -15.19 1.15 -9.17
CA ARG A 589 -16.03 2.27 -9.66
C ARG A 589 -17.49 2.07 -9.27
N ILE A 590 -18.03 0.87 -9.48
CA ILE A 590 -19.42 0.54 -9.15
C ILE A 590 -19.61 0.51 -7.62
N ALA A 591 -18.66 -0.03 -6.84
CA ALA A 591 -18.72 0.06 -5.37
C ALA A 591 -18.72 1.51 -4.88
N ASN A 592 -17.91 2.41 -5.47
CA ASN A 592 -17.98 3.84 -5.16
C ASN A 592 -19.32 4.46 -5.58
N ALA A 593 -19.92 4.03 -6.69
CA ALA A 593 -21.23 4.49 -7.14
C ALA A 593 -22.36 4.04 -6.19
N ILE A 594 -22.31 2.80 -5.71
CA ILE A 594 -23.17 2.27 -4.62
C ILE A 594 -23.04 3.19 -3.40
N GLY A 595 -21.82 3.46 -2.96
CA GLY A 595 -21.54 4.38 -1.86
C GLY A 595 -22.16 5.76 -2.06
N ARG A 596 -21.96 6.35 -3.24
CA ARG A 596 -22.50 7.67 -3.57
C ARG A 596 -24.02 7.67 -3.49
N VAL A 597 -24.68 6.80 -4.26
CA VAL A 597 -26.14 6.76 -4.37
C VAL A 597 -26.79 6.40 -3.03
N ASN A 598 -26.25 5.41 -2.32
CA ASN A 598 -26.78 4.97 -1.03
C ASN A 598 -26.65 6.06 0.05
N CYS A 599 -25.56 6.83 0.06
CA CYS A 599 -25.35 7.87 1.06
C CYS A 599 -26.02 9.21 0.71
N SER A 600 -26.44 9.42 -0.53
CA SER A 600 -27.15 10.64 -0.93
C SER A 600 -28.50 10.77 -0.23
N GLN A 601 -28.77 11.99 0.24
CA GLN A 601 -30.01 12.38 0.89
C GLN A 601 -30.84 13.26 -0.05
N PRO A 602 -32.19 13.22 0.05
CA PRO A 602 -33.04 14.14 -0.68
C PRO A 602 -32.72 15.59 -0.31
N ASN A 603 -32.94 16.53 -1.23
CA ASN A 603 -32.83 17.95 -0.91
C ASN A 603 -33.85 18.30 0.20
N PRO A 604 -33.42 18.76 1.39
CA PRO A 604 -34.35 19.07 2.47
C PRO A 604 -35.29 20.23 2.14
N GLU A 605 -34.92 21.09 1.19
CA GLU A 605 -35.73 22.22 0.73
C GLU A 605 -36.73 21.84 -0.38
N ALA A 606 -36.60 20.63 -0.96
CA ALA A 606 -37.55 20.16 -1.97
C ALA A 606 -38.88 19.76 -1.32
N ASP A 607 -39.96 19.78 -2.10
CA ASP A 607 -41.27 19.36 -1.61
C ASP A 607 -41.30 17.85 -1.27
N VAL A 608 -42.28 17.44 -0.47
CA VAL A 608 -42.42 16.04 -0.01
C VAL A 608 -42.57 15.06 -1.19
N LYS A 609 -43.15 15.49 -2.31
CA LYS A 609 -43.36 14.64 -3.50
C LYS A 609 -42.03 14.39 -4.21
N ASP A 610 -41.20 15.41 -4.36
CA ASP A 610 -39.88 15.33 -4.95
C ASP A 610 -38.91 14.54 -4.06
N GLN A 611 -38.99 14.71 -2.74
CA GLN A 611 -38.23 13.89 -1.80
C GLN A 611 -38.63 12.40 -1.92
N LYS A 612 -39.93 12.09 -2.00
CA LYS A 612 -40.41 10.71 -2.23
C LYS A 612 -39.99 10.17 -3.58
N TYR A 613 -40.02 10.99 -4.64
CA TYR A 613 -39.56 10.61 -5.97
C TYR A 613 -38.07 10.28 -5.96
N PHE A 614 -37.25 11.12 -5.32
CA PHE A 614 -35.83 10.87 -5.15
C PHE A 614 -35.56 9.53 -4.45
N LEU A 615 -36.25 9.26 -3.34
CA LEU A 615 -36.09 7.99 -2.61
C LEU A 615 -36.49 6.77 -3.45
N LYS A 616 -37.56 6.87 -4.25
CA LYS A 616 -37.95 5.82 -5.19
C LYS A 616 -36.89 5.61 -6.27
N PHE A 617 -36.43 6.69 -6.91
CA PHE A 617 -35.40 6.64 -7.94
C PHE A 617 -34.08 6.08 -7.42
N LYS A 618 -33.68 6.48 -6.21
CA LYS A 618 -32.52 5.93 -5.49
C LYS A 618 -32.65 4.42 -5.33
N ARG A 619 -33.78 3.92 -4.81
CA ARG A 619 -34.03 2.48 -4.63
C ARG A 619 -33.94 1.70 -5.95
N GLU A 620 -34.57 2.19 -7.02
CA GLU A 620 -34.50 1.56 -8.34
C GLU A 620 -33.08 1.55 -8.91
N LEU A 621 -32.32 2.63 -8.73
CA LEU A 621 -30.92 2.71 -9.14
C LEU A 621 -30.02 1.78 -8.32
N MET A 622 -30.28 1.61 -7.03
CA MET A 622 -29.53 0.70 -6.17
C MET A 622 -29.63 -0.75 -6.66
N ASN A 623 -30.82 -1.23 -7.04
CA ASN A 623 -30.98 -2.57 -7.61
C ASN A 623 -30.13 -2.76 -8.87
N VAL A 624 -30.11 -1.77 -9.76
CA VAL A 624 -29.25 -1.78 -10.97
C VAL A 624 -27.77 -1.81 -10.60
N LEU A 625 -27.35 -1.07 -9.58
CA LEU A 625 -25.97 -1.02 -9.13
C LEU A 625 -25.51 -2.33 -8.49
N PHE A 626 -26.38 -3.01 -7.73
CA PHE A 626 -26.08 -4.33 -7.17
C PHE A 626 -25.88 -5.38 -8.25
N ASP A 627 -26.79 -5.44 -9.24
CA ASP A 627 -26.64 -6.31 -10.41
C ASP A 627 -25.36 -5.97 -11.19
N SER A 628 -25.06 -4.68 -11.36
CA SER A 628 -23.86 -4.21 -12.04
C SER A 628 -22.58 -4.63 -11.31
N LEU A 629 -22.55 -4.56 -9.97
CA LEU A 629 -21.40 -5.00 -9.19
C LEU A 629 -21.19 -6.51 -9.32
N GLN A 630 -22.27 -7.31 -9.28
CA GLN A 630 -22.19 -8.75 -9.49
C GLN A 630 -21.62 -9.09 -10.88
N VAL A 631 -22.11 -8.44 -11.93
CA VAL A 631 -21.61 -8.63 -13.31
C VAL A 631 -20.10 -8.31 -13.38
N GLU A 632 -19.66 -7.24 -12.71
CA GLU A 632 -18.24 -6.85 -12.72
C GLU A 632 -17.34 -7.75 -11.87
N VAL A 633 -17.83 -8.31 -10.76
CA VAL A 633 -17.09 -9.32 -9.98
C VAL A 633 -16.87 -10.60 -10.79
N ASP A 634 -17.84 -10.97 -11.63
CA ASP A 634 -17.75 -12.11 -12.53
C ASP A 634 -17.12 -11.76 -13.90
N SER A 635 -16.71 -10.51 -14.14
CA SER A 635 -16.15 -10.06 -15.42
C SER A 635 -14.85 -10.75 -15.83
N PRO A 636 -14.03 -11.32 -14.92
CA PRO A 636 -12.93 -12.17 -15.34
C PRO A 636 -13.44 -13.48 -15.94
N LYS A 637 -14.61 -13.98 -15.53
CA LYS A 637 -15.18 -15.28 -15.93
C LYS A 637 -16.22 -15.15 -17.06
N SER A 638 -16.60 -13.93 -17.43
CA SER A 638 -17.64 -13.61 -18.42
C SER A 638 -17.22 -12.43 -19.30
N SER A 639 -17.51 -12.51 -20.60
CA SER A 639 -17.25 -11.40 -21.54
C SER A 639 -18.18 -10.20 -21.35
N THR A 640 -19.28 -10.41 -20.63
CA THR A 640 -20.28 -9.36 -20.42
C THR A 640 -19.79 -8.32 -19.42
N ARG A 641 -20.19 -7.06 -19.62
CA ARG A 641 -19.94 -5.93 -18.72
C ARG A 641 -21.26 -5.33 -18.27
N TYR A 642 -21.25 -4.58 -17.16
CA TYR A 642 -22.49 -3.96 -16.68
C TYR A 642 -23.13 -3.05 -17.75
N SER A 643 -22.33 -2.43 -18.62
CA SER A 643 -22.79 -1.55 -19.70
C SER A 643 -23.62 -2.28 -20.76
N ASP A 644 -23.45 -3.59 -20.91
CA ASP A 644 -24.21 -4.40 -21.87
C ASP A 644 -25.67 -4.57 -21.41
N TYR A 645 -25.90 -4.57 -20.10
CA TYR A 645 -27.23 -4.63 -19.50
C TYR A 645 -27.80 -3.24 -19.20
N TYR A 646 -26.94 -2.29 -18.85
CA TYR A 646 -27.31 -0.96 -18.36
C TYR A 646 -26.51 0.15 -19.06
N PRO A 647 -26.71 0.37 -20.37
CA PRO A 647 -25.92 1.33 -21.16
C PRO A 647 -26.03 2.77 -20.66
N ASP A 648 -27.16 3.12 -20.04
CA ASP A 648 -27.43 4.45 -19.53
C ASP A 648 -26.94 4.69 -18.10
N LEU A 649 -26.42 3.67 -17.41
CA LEU A 649 -26.05 3.76 -15.99
C LEU A 649 -25.04 4.88 -15.74
N ASN A 650 -24.00 5.00 -16.59
CA ASN A 650 -23.00 6.06 -16.45
C ASN A 650 -23.59 7.46 -16.58
N ARG A 651 -24.57 7.66 -17.47
CA ARG A 651 -25.27 8.93 -17.63
C ARG A 651 -26.10 9.25 -16.38
N ARG A 652 -26.79 8.26 -15.82
CA ARG A 652 -27.58 8.39 -14.58
C ARG A 652 -26.71 8.73 -13.37
N LEU A 653 -25.51 8.15 -13.29
CA LEU A 653 -24.55 8.41 -12.20
C LEU A 653 -23.91 9.80 -12.25
N ASN A 654 -23.94 10.47 -13.40
CA ASN A 654 -23.44 11.85 -13.55
C ASN A 654 -24.43 12.92 -13.05
N SER A 655 -25.56 12.52 -12.46
CA SER A 655 -26.53 13.44 -11.86
C SER A 655 -25.92 14.21 -10.67
N GLU A 656 -26.16 15.52 -10.60
CA GLU A 656 -25.71 16.35 -9.47
C GLU A 656 -26.33 15.89 -8.14
N ALA A 657 -27.49 15.23 -8.17
CA ALA A 657 -28.18 14.69 -7.00
C ALA A 657 -27.39 13.62 -6.24
N PHE A 658 -26.37 13.01 -6.86
CA PHE A 658 -25.51 12.00 -6.24
C PHE A 658 -24.09 12.51 -5.95
N THR A 659 -23.85 13.81 -6.08
CA THR A 659 -22.55 14.40 -5.78
C THR A 659 -22.34 14.39 -4.27
N LEU A 660 -21.25 13.75 -3.83
CA LEU A 660 -20.86 13.70 -2.42
C LEU A 660 -19.35 13.98 -2.31
N PRO A 661 -18.95 15.07 -1.62
CA PRO A 661 -17.54 15.46 -1.52
C PRO A 661 -16.64 14.35 -0.97
N PHE A 662 -17.10 13.54 -0.01
CA PHE A 662 -16.35 12.39 0.50
C PHE A 662 -15.71 11.54 -0.61
N PHE A 663 -16.47 11.15 -1.62
CA PHE A 663 -15.98 10.29 -2.70
C PHE A 663 -15.13 11.03 -3.73
N ASP A 664 -15.22 12.36 -3.79
CA ASP A 664 -14.41 13.22 -4.66
C ASP A 664 -13.04 13.51 -4.03
N PHE A 665 -12.97 13.62 -2.70
CA PHE A 665 -11.80 14.11 -1.98
C PHE A 665 -11.06 13.06 -1.14
N LYS A 666 -11.62 11.87 -0.88
CA LYS A 666 -10.95 10.82 -0.07
C LYS A 666 -9.62 10.30 -0.64
N GLN A 667 -9.30 10.63 -1.90
CA GLN A 667 -8.02 10.32 -2.55
C GLN A 667 -7.16 11.57 -2.83
N ASP A 668 -7.62 12.76 -2.44
CA ASP A 668 -6.93 14.01 -2.74
C ASP A 668 -5.71 14.24 -1.83
N ASP A 669 -4.59 14.64 -2.43
CA ASP A 669 -3.32 14.84 -1.73
C ASP A 669 -3.24 16.01 -0.75
N ARG A 670 -4.26 16.88 -0.75
CA ARG A 670 -4.36 18.06 0.10
C ARG A 670 -5.13 17.82 1.39
N VAL A 671 -6.05 16.84 1.38
CA VAL A 671 -6.88 16.49 2.53
C VAL A 671 -5.99 16.02 3.69
N PHE A 672 -6.18 16.66 4.85
CA PHE A 672 -5.40 16.58 6.10
C PHE A 672 -3.91 16.86 5.99
N ASN A 673 -3.45 17.35 4.85
CA ASN A 673 -2.11 17.91 4.68
C ASN A 673 -2.14 19.41 4.94
N SER A 674 -3.20 20.04 4.43
CA SER A 674 -3.32 21.48 4.36
C SER A 674 -4.74 21.99 4.47
N ALA A 675 -5.71 21.08 4.48
CA ALA A 675 -7.13 21.38 4.51
C ALA A 675 -7.88 20.22 5.15
N PRO A 676 -9.00 20.46 5.85
CA PRO A 676 -9.91 19.41 6.27
C PRO A 676 -10.54 18.69 5.07
N MET A 677 -11.18 17.55 5.31
CA MET A 677 -11.94 16.86 4.26
C MET A 677 -13.26 17.61 4.01
N PRO A 678 -13.60 17.98 2.76
CA PRO A 678 -14.92 18.56 2.48
C PRO A 678 -16.06 17.60 2.87
N VAL A 679 -17.10 18.12 3.53
CA VAL A 679 -18.29 17.38 3.96
C VAL A 679 -19.55 18.01 3.39
N ALA A 680 -20.54 17.20 3.01
CA ALA A 680 -21.82 17.73 2.56
C ALA A 680 -22.66 18.24 3.75
N LYS A 681 -23.51 19.24 3.49
CA LYS A 681 -24.42 19.81 4.50
C LYS A 681 -25.62 18.92 4.85
N ASN A 682 -25.84 17.84 4.11
CA ASN A 682 -27.06 17.03 4.12
C ASN A 682 -26.97 15.77 4.99
N ASP A 683 -26.14 15.77 6.04
CA ASP A 683 -26.03 14.68 7.03
C ASP A 683 -25.80 13.26 6.47
N SER A 684 -25.12 13.15 5.32
CA SER A 684 -24.66 11.86 4.77
C SER A 684 -23.89 11.01 5.80
N VAL A 685 -24.16 9.70 5.85
CA VAL A 685 -23.55 8.79 6.85
C VAL A 685 -22.03 8.73 6.72
N VAL A 686 -21.50 8.74 5.51
CA VAL A 686 -20.04 8.70 5.27
C VAL A 686 -19.33 10.00 5.67
N ASP A 687 -20.08 11.09 5.86
CA ASP A 687 -19.54 12.40 6.28
C ASP A 687 -19.49 12.56 7.82
N ILE A 688 -20.01 11.60 8.60
CA ILE A 688 -20.02 11.66 10.07
C ILE A 688 -18.60 11.68 10.65
N LEU A 689 -17.77 10.69 10.31
CA LEU A 689 -16.39 10.64 10.82
C LEU A 689 -15.57 11.86 10.34
N PRO A 690 -15.60 12.25 9.04
CA PRO A 690 -14.93 13.47 8.60
C PRO A 690 -15.39 14.73 9.34
N ARG A 691 -16.68 14.90 9.67
CA ARG A 691 -17.17 16.07 10.43
C ARG A 691 -16.49 16.20 11.79
N HIS A 692 -16.43 15.11 12.54
CA HIS A 692 -15.76 15.09 13.85
C HIS A 692 -14.25 15.29 13.72
N ILE A 693 -13.62 14.63 12.75
CA ILE A 693 -12.17 14.79 12.51
C ILE A 693 -11.83 16.22 12.11
N ASN A 694 -12.63 16.87 11.27
CA ASN A 694 -12.40 18.25 10.85
C ASN A 694 -12.47 19.26 12.00
N GLN A 695 -13.22 18.98 13.07
CA GLN A 695 -13.29 19.84 14.25
C GLN A 695 -12.03 19.77 15.11
N ILE A 696 -11.31 18.64 15.06
CA ILE A 696 -10.12 18.38 15.88
C ILE A 696 -8.84 18.67 15.10
N TRP A 697 -8.85 18.37 13.79
CA TRP A 697 -7.69 18.45 12.92
C TRP A 697 -7.09 19.85 12.89
N GLU A 698 -5.77 19.88 12.97
CA GLU A 698 -4.95 21.08 12.81
C GLU A 698 -3.77 20.75 11.90
N SER A 699 -3.28 21.75 11.16
CA SER A 699 -2.10 21.60 10.31
C SER A 699 -0.86 21.30 11.16
N CYS A 700 0.02 20.45 10.65
CA CYS A 700 1.28 20.12 11.31
C CYS A 700 2.29 21.28 11.20
N GLU A 701 2.64 21.85 12.35
CA GLU A 701 3.50 23.03 12.49
C GLU A 701 4.99 22.71 12.56
N LEU A 702 5.40 21.47 12.28
CA LEU A 702 6.82 21.11 12.22
C LEU A 702 7.57 22.02 11.23
N LYS A 703 8.60 22.71 11.72
CA LYS A 703 9.33 23.69 10.92
C LYS A 703 10.39 23.02 10.07
N GLU A 704 10.57 23.49 8.84
CA GLU A 704 11.68 23.09 7.97
C GLU A 704 12.84 24.09 8.12
N MET A 705 14.06 23.58 8.21
CA MET A 705 15.29 24.37 8.15
C MET A 705 16.00 24.16 6.81
N PRO A 706 16.83 25.12 6.35
CA PRO A 706 17.61 24.95 5.12
C PRO A 706 18.47 23.70 5.18
N VAL A 707 18.48 22.91 4.11
CA VAL A 707 19.28 21.66 4.01
C VAL A 707 20.74 21.90 4.35
N SER A 708 21.28 23.09 4.04
CA SER A 708 22.65 23.47 4.38
C SER A 708 23.00 23.42 5.87
N GLN A 709 22.00 23.46 6.75
CA GLN A 709 22.23 23.34 8.19
C GLN A 709 22.67 21.93 8.59
N TYR A 710 22.36 20.92 7.78
CA TYR A 710 22.65 19.51 8.03
C TYR A 710 23.87 18.99 7.27
N LYS A 711 24.57 19.88 6.55
CA LYS A 711 25.77 19.54 5.77
C LYS A 711 26.82 18.82 6.62
N HIS A 712 26.94 19.14 7.90
CA HIS A 712 27.90 18.55 8.82
C HIS A 712 27.69 17.04 9.11
N LEU A 713 26.48 16.50 8.93
CA LEU A 713 26.13 15.16 9.39
C LEU A 713 26.97 14.05 8.73
N LEU A 714 27.28 14.18 7.44
CA LEU A 714 28.13 13.26 6.71
C LEU A 714 29.31 14.02 6.09
N GLN A 715 30.47 13.96 6.75
CA GLN A 715 31.69 14.62 6.26
C GLN A 715 32.57 13.65 5.46
N SER A 716 33.23 14.20 4.45
CA SER A 716 34.21 13.45 3.66
C SER A 716 35.41 13.09 4.53
N GLN A 717 35.86 11.84 4.44
CA GLN A 717 37.10 11.36 5.02
C GLN A 717 38.11 11.09 3.89
N ASP A 718 38.35 12.11 3.05
CA ASP A 718 39.26 12.08 1.90
C ASP A 718 40.67 11.54 2.23
N HIS A 719 41.11 11.50 3.48
CA HIS A 719 42.42 10.94 3.82
C HIS A 719 42.44 9.41 3.94
N ALA A 720 41.27 8.75 4.03
CA ALA A 720 41.14 7.31 4.28
C ALA A 720 41.14 6.42 3.01
N LEU A 721 41.13 7.03 1.82
CA LEU A 721 41.06 6.32 0.54
C LEU A 721 42.27 6.60 -0.35
N ASP A 722 42.68 5.59 -1.13
CA ASP A 722 43.64 5.76 -2.21
C ASP A 722 43.05 6.59 -3.38
N ASP A 723 43.90 7.16 -4.22
CA ASP A 723 43.50 8.06 -5.31
C ASP A 723 42.62 7.38 -6.37
N THR A 724 42.77 6.07 -6.58
CA THR A 724 41.97 5.30 -7.53
C THR A 724 40.54 5.16 -7.02
N THR A 725 40.39 4.80 -5.75
CA THR A 725 39.10 4.65 -5.08
C THR A 725 38.38 5.99 -4.97
N LYS A 726 39.09 7.09 -4.69
CA LYS A 726 38.54 8.45 -4.73
C LYS A 726 38.01 8.83 -6.10
N ALA A 727 38.77 8.57 -7.16
CA ALA A 727 38.34 8.85 -8.53
C ALA A 727 37.08 8.05 -8.88
N ALA A 728 37.00 6.79 -8.46
CA ALA A 728 35.82 5.95 -8.64
C ALA A 728 34.59 6.50 -7.91
N VAL A 729 34.71 6.88 -6.63
CA VAL A 729 33.63 7.48 -5.84
C VAL A 729 33.17 8.81 -6.45
N ASN A 730 34.10 9.67 -6.87
CA ASN A 730 33.78 10.94 -7.51
C ASN A 730 33.06 10.78 -8.85
N ARG A 731 33.48 9.81 -9.66
CA ARG A 731 32.81 9.46 -10.92
C ARG A 731 31.40 8.93 -10.65
N LEU A 732 31.26 7.97 -9.73
CA LEU A 732 29.96 7.38 -9.39
C LEU A 732 29.00 8.42 -8.81
N SER A 733 29.44 9.26 -7.86
CA SER A 733 28.60 10.31 -7.28
C SER A 733 28.11 11.30 -8.34
N SER A 734 28.95 11.65 -9.32
CA SER A 734 28.59 12.55 -10.41
C SER A 734 27.56 11.92 -11.35
N ASN A 735 27.75 10.65 -11.71
CA ASN A 735 26.79 9.88 -12.52
C ASN A 735 25.43 9.76 -11.83
N VAL A 736 25.42 9.38 -10.55
CA VAL A 736 24.22 9.22 -9.72
C VAL A 736 23.44 10.55 -9.64
N LEU A 737 24.13 11.66 -9.37
CA LEU A 737 23.48 12.98 -9.32
C LEU A 737 22.97 13.42 -10.70
N GLN A 738 23.70 13.14 -11.76
CA GLN A 738 23.27 13.47 -13.12
C GLN A 738 21.99 12.69 -13.48
N GLN A 739 21.99 11.36 -13.28
CA GLN A 739 20.84 10.51 -13.50
C GLN A 739 19.62 10.97 -12.70
N TYR A 740 19.79 11.23 -11.40
CA TYR A 740 18.71 11.75 -10.55
C TYR A 740 18.16 13.08 -11.08
N ASN A 741 19.03 14.04 -11.40
CA ASN A 741 18.63 15.36 -11.89
C ASN A 741 17.92 15.27 -13.25
N ASP A 742 18.37 14.39 -14.15
CA ASP A 742 17.76 14.22 -15.46
C ASP A 742 16.38 13.56 -15.37
N ASN A 743 16.22 12.57 -14.48
CA ASN A 743 14.91 11.98 -14.20
C ASN A 743 13.94 12.98 -13.55
N VAL A 744 14.40 13.80 -12.60
CA VAL A 744 13.58 14.89 -12.02
C VAL A 744 13.11 15.84 -13.12
N LYS A 745 14.02 16.26 -14.02
CA LYS A 745 13.66 17.15 -15.15
C LYS A 745 12.66 16.48 -16.09
N LEU A 746 12.78 15.19 -16.34
CA LEU A 746 11.87 14.42 -17.18
C LEU A 746 10.45 14.41 -16.57
N ILE A 747 10.33 14.01 -15.31
CA ILE A 747 9.05 13.96 -14.57
C ILE A 747 8.36 15.33 -14.59
N VAL A 748 9.11 16.41 -14.34
CA VAL A 748 8.58 17.79 -14.36
C VAL A 748 8.14 18.20 -15.78
N ARG A 749 8.85 17.76 -16.82
CA ARG A 749 8.52 18.10 -18.22
C ARG A 749 7.23 17.44 -18.69
N GLU A 750 6.93 16.24 -18.20
CA GLU A 750 5.80 15.44 -18.66
C GLU A 750 4.44 15.87 -18.09
N LYS A 751 4.40 16.81 -17.13
CA LYS A 751 3.16 17.37 -16.55
C LYS A 751 2.17 16.31 -16.06
N ILE A 752 2.68 15.21 -15.52
CA ILE A 752 1.88 14.12 -14.97
C ILE A 752 1.00 14.69 -13.85
N SER A 753 -0.31 14.50 -13.94
CA SER A 753 -1.28 14.96 -12.94
C SER A 753 -1.49 13.97 -11.80
N ASP A 754 -1.23 12.69 -12.05
CA ASP A 754 -1.39 11.62 -11.06
C ASP A 754 -0.17 11.58 -10.11
N SER A 755 -0.43 11.81 -8.82
CA SER A 755 0.62 11.81 -7.80
C SER A 755 1.18 10.42 -7.49
N GLN A 756 0.41 9.36 -7.72
CA GLN A 756 0.87 8.00 -7.52
C GLN A 756 1.92 7.61 -8.57
N GLN A 757 1.68 7.94 -9.84
CA GLN A 757 2.65 7.72 -10.92
C GLN A 757 3.94 8.50 -10.68
N ILE A 758 3.86 9.74 -10.18
CA ILE A 758 5.05 10.52 -9.81
C ILE A 758 5.86 9.78 -8.73
N LYS A 759 5.20 9.28 -7.67
CA LYS A 759 5.84 8.53 -6.59
C LYS A 759 6.50 7.25 -7.10
N GLU A 760 5.83 6.49 -7.96
CA GLU A 760 6.36 5.26 -8.55
C GLU A 760 7.61 5.52 -9.39
N ARG A 761 7.63 6.57 -10.22
CA ARG A 761 8.81 6.95 -11.02
C ARG A 761 9.99 7.36 -10.16
N PHE A 762 9.75 8.11 -9.08
CA PHE A 762 10.80 8.41 -8.11
C PHE A 762 11.31 7.13 -7.43
N ALA A 763 10.41 6.23 -7.02
CA ALA A 763 10.79 4.95 -6.42
C ALA A 763 11.67 4.10 -7.35
N ARG A 764 11.34 4.03 -8.65
CA ARG A 764 12.16 3.36 -9.68
C ARG A 764 13.52 4.02 -9.86
N THR A 765 13.56 5.35 -9.91
CA THR A 765 14.82 6.11 -9.99
C THR A 765 15.73 5.76 -8.80
N TYR A 766 15.17 5.70 -7.58
CA TYR A 766 15.94 5.32 -6.40
C TYR A 766 16.38 3.85 -6.43
N ALA A 767 15.54 2.93 -6.92
CA ALA A 767 15.89 1.53 -7.06
C ALA A 767 17.05 1.30 -8.05
N GLY A 768 17.01 1.94 -9.23
CA GLY A 768 18.09 1.85 -10.21
C GLY A 768 19.41 2.44 -9.70
N ILE A 769 19.35 3.55 -8.95
CA ILE A 769 20.54 4.12 -8.31
C ILE A 769 21.10 3.18 -7.22
N LYS A 770 20.23 2.56 -6.40
CA LYS A 770 20.67 1.56 -5.40
C LYS A 770 21.39 0.40 -6.07
N GLU A 771 20.83 -0.14 -7.14
CA GLU A 771 21.43 -1.24 -7.90
C GLU A 771 22.79 -0.84 -8.48
N GLN A 772 22.91 0.37 -9.03
CA GLN A 772 24.20 0.90 -9.50
C GLN A 772 25.24 1.00 -8.37
N ILE A 773 24.85 1.45 -7.18
CA ILE A 773 25.75 1.54 -6.03
C ILE A 773 26.17 0.14 -5.54
N MET A 774 25.24 -0.82 -5.55
CA MET A 774 25.50 -2.19 -5.12
C MET A 774 26.39 -2.95 -6.10
N THR A 775 26.20 -2.76 -7.41
CA THR A 775 27.02 -3.39 -8.47
C THR A 775 28.43 -2.82 -8.56
N ALA A 776 28.66 -1.59 -8.08
CA ALA A 776 29.99 -0.96 -8.07
C ALA A 776 31.02 -1.63 -7.14
N GLN A 777 30.64 -2.67 -6.37
CA GLN A 777 31.52 -3.45 -5.47
C GLN A 777 32.41 -2.59 -4.55
N LEU A 778 31.90 -1.45 -4.09
CA LEU A 778 32.64 -0.56 -3.19
C LEU A 778 32.82 -1.17 -1.80
N SER A 779 33.99 -0.93 -1.19
CA SER A 779 34.24 -1.21 0.23
C SER A 779 33.30 -0.39 1.14
N SER A 780 33.18 -0.77 2.42
CA SER A 780 32.34 0.00 3.35
C SER A 780 32.79 1.46 3.46
N VAL A 781 34.11 1.69 3.60
CA VAL A 781 34.70 3.03 3.68
C VAL A 781 34.43 3.84 2.40
N ALA A 782 34.52 3.22 1.23
CA ALA A 782 34.21 3.89 -0.04
C ALA A 782 32.70 4.21 -0.19
N LYS A 783 31.81 3.40 0.40
CA LYS A 783 30.37 3.70 0.47
C LYS A 783 30.08 4.85 1.44
N ASP A 784 30.79 4.91 2.56
CA ASP A 784 30.70 6.03 3.50
C ASP A 784 31.14 7.34 2.82
N GLU A 785 32.25 7.30 2.08
CA GLU A 785 32.72 8.45 1.30
C GLU A 785 31.74 8.84 0.17
N LEU A 786 31.14 7.86 -0.51
CA LEU A 786 30.10 8.11 -1.51
C LEU A 786 28.88 8.80 -0.88
N ALA A 787 28.41 8.31 0.27
CA ALA A 787 27.30 8.89 1.00
C ALA A 787 27.62 10.34 1.42
N ALA A 788 28.80 10.57 1.98
CA ALA A 788 29.30 11.90 2.34
C ALA A 788 29.38 12.81 1.11
N THR A 789 30.01 12.39 0.02
CA THR A 789 30.12 13.20 -1.22
C THR A 789 28.75 13.58 -1.78
N LEU A 790 27.80 12.64 -1.85
CA LEU A 790 26.44 12.91 -2.28
C LEU A 790 25.72 13.87 -1.32
N TRP A 791 25.84 13.62 -0.01
CA TRP A 791 25.27 14.48 1.03
C TRP A 791 25.77 15.91 0.91
N GLN A 792 27.08 16.11 0.83
CA GLN A 792 27.73 17.42 0.69
C GLN A 792 27.24 18.16 -0.55
N LYS A 793 27.16 17.47 -1.71
CA LYS A 793 26.66 18.07 -2.96
C LYS A 793 25.18 18.46 -2.86
N GLN A 794 24.37 17.71 -2.12
CA GLN A 794 22.93 17.98 -1.95
C GLN A 794 22.60 19.02 -0.87
N HIS A 795 23.47 19.20 0.12
CA HIS A 795 23.28 20.14 1.24
C HIS A 795 24.10 21.44 1.06
N ASN A 796 24.49 21.79 -0.17
CA ASN A 796 25.19 23.05 -0.43
C ASN A 796 24.21 24.23 -0.68
N ASN A 797 24.44 25.39 -0.05
CA ASN A 797 23.50 26.53 0.00
C ASN A 797 23.60 27.47 -1.23
N SER A 798 24.59 27.30 -2.09
CA SER A 798 24.91 28.26 -3.17
C SER A 798 23.76 28.45 -4.17
N SER A 799 23.05 27.38 -4.52
CA SER A 799 21.94 27.45 -5.48
C SER A 799 20.68 28.09 -4.89
N GLU A 800 20.33 27.77 -3.64
CA GLU A 800 19.12 28.29 -2.98
C GLU A 800 19.25 29.80 -2.72
N THR A 801 20.41 30.23 -2.22
CA THR A 801 20.72 31.65 -2.01
C THR A 801 20.70 32.43 -3.33
N SER A 802 21.23 31.86 -4.41
CA SER A 802 21.16 32.45 -5.75
C SER A 802 19.73 32.57 -6.26
N CYS A 803 18.90 31.53 -6.10
CA CYS A 803 17.48 31.56 -6.48
C CYS A 803 16.67 32.58 -5.66
N ARG A 804 16.89 32.67 -4.35
CA ARG A 804 16.21 33.62 -3.46
C ARG A 804 16.56 35.07 -3.84
N ARG A 805 17.83 35.38 -4.06
CA ARG A 805 18.25 36.71 -4.55
C ARG A 805 17.58 37.08 -5.87
N LYS A 806 17.59 36.14 -6.83
CA LYS A 806 16.88 36.33 -8.11
C LYS A 806 15.38 36.55 -7.91
N CYS A 807 14.72 35.82 -7.01
CA CYS A 807 13.30 36.02 -6.71
C CYS A 807 13.05 37.43 -6.17
N ILE A 808 13.85 37.89 -5.20
CA ILE A 808 13.75 39.23 -4.61
C ILE A 808 14.00 40.32 -5.66
N ASP A 809 15.04 40.18 -6.48
CA ASP A 809 15.34 41.15 -7.56
C ASP A 809 14.20 41.23 -8.57
N ILE A 810 13.54 40.10 -8.85
CA ILE A 810 12.34 40.04 -9.69
C ILE A 810 11.15 40.72 -8.98
N CYS A 811 10.91 40.44 -7.69
CA CYS A 811 9.79 41.00 -6.90
C CYS A 811 9.73 42.53 -6.93
N ARG A 812 10.88 43.20 -6.97
CA ARG A 812 10.97 44.68 -7.03
C ARG A 812 10.32 45.30 -8.28
N HIS A 813 9.96 44.47 -9.26
CA HIS A 813 9.25 44.85 -10.47
C HIS A 813 7.78 44.40 -10.50
N PHE A 814 7.26 43.87 -9.39
CA PHE A 814 5.85 43.47 -9.22
C PHE A 814 5.22 44.27 -8.08
N ASP A 815 3.96 44.62 -8.28
CA ASP A 815 3.13 45.24 -7.26
C ASP A 815 2.04 44.25 -6.82
N PRO A 816 1.55 44.33 -5.57
CA PRO A 816 0.46 43.47 -5.10
C PRO A 816 -0.77 43.64 -6.00
N SER A 817 -1.40 42.54 -6.40
CA SER A 817 -2.63 42.57 -7.19
C SER A 817 -3.75 41.79 -6.50
N ILE A 818 -4.97 42.30 -6.66
CA ILE A 818 -6.15 41.76 -5.99
C ILE A 818 -7.19 41.51 -7.05
N TYR A 819 -7.66 40.28 -7.13
CA TYR A 819 -8.72 39.91 -8.04
C TYR A 819 -9.69 38.95 -7.38
N THR A 820 -10.97 39.12 -7.71
CA THR A 820 -11.99 38.16 -7.38
C THR A 820 -11.83 36.95 -8.28
N TYR A 821 -11.72 35.77 -7.67
CA TYR A 821 -11.56 34.52 -8.40
C TYR A 821 -12.76 33.61 -8.16
N GLN A 822 -13.68 33.60 -9.12
CA GLN A 822 -14.63 32.49 -9.29
C GLN A 822 -14.08 31.60 -10.39
N LYS A 823 -13.66 30.38 -10.04
CA LYS A 823 -13.20 29.41 -11.04
C LYS A 823 -14.34 28.49 -11.43
N GLU A 824 -14.46 28.22 -12.72
CA GLU A 824 -15.22 27.09 -13.24
C GLU A 824 -14.74 25.80 -12.55
N LYS A 825 -15.72 24.96 -12.17
CA LYS A 825 -15.64 23.52 -11.86
C LYS A 825 -14.20 22.97 -12.01
N HIS A 826 -13.54 22.63 -10.88
CA HIS A 826 -12.37 21.71 -10.75
C HIS A 826 -10.94 22.24 -10.47
N GLN A 827 -10.68 23.36 -9.76
CA GLN A 827 -9.36 23.52 -9.10
C GLN A 827 -9.44 24.25 -7.74
N TYR A 828 -9.29 23.50 -6.65
CA TYR A 828 -9.13 24.03 -5.28
C TYR A 828 -7.75 24.71 -5.11
N ARG A 829 -7.74 25.90 -4.48
CA ARG A 829 -6.76 26.19 -3.41
C ARG A 829 -7.42 25.78 -2.08
N ARG A 830 -6.58 25.54 -1.07
CA ARG A 830 -6.70 24.44 -0.10
C ARG A 830 -8.01 24.46 0.71
N ASP A 831 -8.74 25.58 0.83
CA ASP A 831 -10.04 25.66 1.51
C ASP A 831 -11.17 26.29 0.67
N LEU A 832 -11.03 26.32 -0.66
CA LEU A 832 -12.06 26.87 -1.54
C LEU A 832 -13.15 25.84 -1.84
N ILE A 833 -14.17 25.80 -0.97
CA ILE A 833 -15.39 25.01 -1.19
C ILE A 833 -15.89 25.27 -2.62
N LYS A 834 -16.12 24.18 -3.36
CA LYS A 834 -16.74 24.19 -4.68
C LYS A 834 -17.96 25.15 -4.65
N ASP A 835 -17.98 26.11 -5.56
CA ASP A 835 -19.06 27.11 -5.75
C ASP A 835 -19.13 28.29 -4.75
N GLN A 836 -18.11 28.52 -3.90
CA GLN A 836 -17.98 29.78 -3.15
C GLN A 836 -16.89 30.72 -3.72
N PRO A 837 -17.19 32.02 -3.90
CA PRO A 837 -16.20 32.99 -4.37
C PRO A 837 -15.15 33.25 -3.28
N ALA A 838 -13.87 33.15 -3.63
CA ALA A 838 -12.78 33.61 -2.79
C ALA A 838 -12.06 34.82 -3.38
N TYR A 839 -11.58 35.65 -2.48
CA TYR A 839 -10.79 36.83 -2.82
C TYR A 839 -9.33 36.43 -2.81
N ILE A 840 -8.68 36.60 -3.96
CA ILE A 840 -7.28 36.25 -4.14
C ILE A 840 -6.46 37.53 -4.13
N VAL A 841 -5.49 37.58 -3.21
CA VAL A 841 -4.48 38.65 -3.15
C VAL A 841 -3.13 38.03 -3.49
N GLU A 842 -2.54 38.42 -4.61
CA GLU A 842 -1.16 38.09 -4.96
C GLU A 842 -0.23 39.18 -4.42
N ALA A 843 0.50 38.90 -3.35
CA ALA A 843 1.46 39.80 -2.74
C ALA A 843 2.90 39.38 -3.11
N PRO A 844 3.68 40.18 -3.86
CA PRO A 844 5.09 39.88 -4.08
C PRO A 844 5.84 39.73 -2.76
N PHE A 845 6.97 39.01 -2.76
CA PHE A 845 7.74 38.82 -1.51
C PHE A 845 8.22 40.18 -0.97
N GLU A 846 8.83 40.98 -1.82
CA GLU A 846 9.14 42.39 -1.56
C GLU A 846 8.39 43.29 -2.56
N SER A 847 8.05 44.52 -2.16
CA SER A 847 7.54 45.54 -3.08
C SER A 847 8.16 46.90 -2.74
N SER A 848 8.49 47.65 -3.78
CA SER A 848 8.98 49.03 -3.66
C SER A 848 7.88 50.01 -3.21
N LEU A 849 6.61 49.66 -3.37
CA LEU A 849 5.47 50.50 -2.95
C LEU A 849 5.49 50.84 -1.45
N PHE A 850 5.91 49.90 -0.62
CA PHE A 850 5.93 50.05 0.84
C PHE A 850 7.31 50.48 1.38
N ALA A 851 8.29 50.67 0.49
CA ALA A 851 9.66 51.03 0.88
C ALA A 851 9.73 52.40 1.57
N SER A 852 8.86 53.35 1.20
CA SER A 852 8.75 54.67 1.82
C SER A 852 8.19 54.63 3.25
N GLN A 853 7.51 53.55 3.63
CA GLN A 853 6.98 53.29 4.97
C GLN A 853 7.92 52.42 5.82
N GLY A 854 9.13 52.12 5.33
CA GLY A 854 10.10 51.26 6.01
C GLY A 854 9.76 49.77 6.00
N ARG A 855 8.70 49.36 5.28
CA ARG A 855 8.23 47.96 5.21
C ARG A 855 8.51 47.40 3.82
N LYS A 856 9.60 46.66 3.63
CA LYS A 856 9.94 46.11 2.29
C LYS A 856 9.21 44.79 1.98
N ASP A 857 8.83 44.03 3.01
CA ASP A 857 8.22 42.70 2.89
C ASP A 857 6.69 42.78 2.73
N SER A 858 6.23 43.03 1.50
CA SER A 858 4.80 43.22 1.18
C SER A 858 3.93 42.03 1.58
N ALA A 859 4.40 40.79 1.42
CA ALA A 859 3.62 39.63 1.81
C ALA A 859 3.49 39.51 3.34
N VAL A 860 4.53 39.83 4.10
CA VAL A 860 4.46 39.82 5.57
C VAL A 860 3.47 40.88 6.04
N TYR A 861 3.50 42.07 5.43
CA TYR A 861 2.57 43.14 5.75
C TYR A 861 1.10 42.75 5.52
N ILE A 862 0.79 42.13 4.37
CA ILE A 862 -0.58 41.68 4.08
C ILE A 862 -1.02 40.59 5.06
N LYS A 863 -0.13 39.68 5.44
CA LYS A 863 -0.42 38.67 6.48
C LYS A 863 -0.77 39.33 7.81
N GLU A 864 0.09 40.21 8.32
CA GLU A 864 -0.13 40.90 9.61
C GLU A 864 -1.44 41.70 9.60
N MET A 865 -1.77 42.33 8.47
CA MET A 865 -3.02 43.06 8.30
C MET A 865 -4.23 42.12 8.39
N LEU A 866 -4.21 40.99 7.66
CA LEU A 866 -5.30 40.02 7.69
C LEU A 866 -5.47 39.39 9.08
N ASP A 867 -4.37 39.06 9.74
CA ASP A 867 -4.35 38.55 11.12
C ASP A 867 -4.96 39.57 12.10
N ALA A 868 -4.58 40.85 12.01
CA ALA A 868 -5.10 41.91 12.86
C ALA A 868 -6.61 42.16 12.67
N GLN A 869 -7.15 41.82 11.49
CA GLN A 869 -8.58 41.92 11.17
C GLN A 869 -9.34 40.61 11.43
N GLY A 870 -8.69 39.60 12.04
CA GLY A 870 -9.29 38.30 12.35
C GLY A 870 -9.81 37.55 11.12
N GLN A 871 -9.21 37.77 9.95
CA GLN A 871 -9.65 37.12 8.70
C GLN A 871 -9.06 35.72 8.59
N ASP A 872 -9.88 34.78 8.13
CA ASP A 872 -9.41 33.44 7.78
C ASP A 872 -8.86 33.46 6.34
N PHE A 873 -7.60 33.08 6.16
CA PHE A 873 -6.95 33.06 4.85
C PHE A 873 -5.90 31.96 4.74
N GLU A 874 -5.66 31.53 3.51
CA GLU A 874 -4.54 30.65 3.19
C GLU A 874 -3.45 31.40 2.45
N ALA A 875 -2.19 31.14 2.78
CA ALA A 875 -1.06 31.71 2.06
C ALA A 875 -0.14 30.64 1.48
N THR A 876 0.06 30.69 0.15
CA THR A 876 0.98 29.77 -0.54
C THR A 876 1.88 30.51 -1.52
N VAL A 877 3.03 29.92 -1.84
CA VAL A 877 3.92 30.44 -2.87
C VAL A 877 3.28 30.26 -4.26
N HIS A 878 3.26 31.31 -5.08
CA HIS A 878 2.76 31.22 -6.44
C HIS A 878 3.66 30.30 -7.29
N PRO A 879 3.09 29.37 -8.10
CA PRO A 879 3.87 28.35 -8.80
C PRO A 879 4.82 28.89 -9.87
N SER A 880 4.60 30.11 -10.34
CA SER A 880 5.38 30.72 -11.44
C SER A 880 5.78 32.18 -11.24
N LYS A 881 5.47 32.78 -10.07
CA LYS A 881 5.75 34.19 -9.75
C LYS A 881 6.35 34.27 -8.35
N PRO A 882 7.28 35.16 -8.05
CA PRO A 882 7.83 35.31 -6.71
C PRO A 882 6.89 36.14 -5.82
N CYS A 883 5.71 35.58 -5.58
CA CYS A 883 4.69 36.17 -4.73
C CYS A 883 4.05 35.10 -3.84
N VAL A 884 3.50 35.57 -2.74
CA VAL A 884 2.55 34.86 -1.90
C VAL A 884 1.16 35.10 -2.47
N VAL A 885 0.35 34.06 -2.50
CA VAL A 885 -1.05 34.18 -2.84
C VAL A 885 -1.85 33.91 -1.59
N PHE A 886 -2.57 34.93 -1.15
CA PHE A 886 -3.55 34.86 -0.08
C PHE A 886 -4.92 34.52 -0.67
N ALA A 887 -5.52 33.42 -0.23
CA ALA A 887 -6.91 33.10 -0.52
C ALA A 887 -7.73 33.39 0.74
N ILE A 888 -8.42 34.54 0.74
CA ILE A 888 -9.18 35.03 1.90
C ILE A 888 -10.60 34.43 1.83
N LYS A 889 -11.01 33.77 2.90
CA LYS A 889 -12.35 33.18 3.04
C LYS A 889 -13.31 34.23 3.57
N ASN A 890 -14.48 34.36 2.95
CA ASN A 890 -15.58 35.22 3.44
C ASN A 890 -15.13 36.64 3.85
N ILE A 891 -14.36 37.32 2.99
CA ILE A 891 -13.76 38.63 3.31
C ILE A 891 -14.82 39.59 3.87
N ALA A 892 -14.57 40.14 5.06
CA ALA A 892 -15.49 41.10 5.64
C ALA A 892 -15.55 42.39 4.80
N PRO A 893 -16.71 43.06 4.65
CA PRO A 893 -16.85 44.25 3.81
C PRO A 893 -15.85 45.37 4.15
N HIS A 894 -15.54 45.58 5.44
CA HIS A 894 -14.57 46.58 5.88
C HIS A 894 -13.13 46.19 5.54
N VAL A 895 -12.79 44.89 5.53
CA VAL A 895 -11.48 44.42 5.08
C VAL A 895 -11.35 44.54 3.57
N LYS A 896 -12.43 44.30 2.83
CA LYS A 896 -12.47 44.56 1.39
C LYS A 896 -12.17 46.03 1.06
N GLN A 897 -12.61 46.97 1.90
CA GLN A 897 -12.28 48.39 1.76
C GLN A 897 -10.80 48.71 1.98
N LEU A 898 -10.10 47.97 2.85
CA LEU A 898 -8.63 48.10 3.01
C LEU A 898 -7.87 47.81 1.71
N PHE A 899 -8.52 47.12 0.79
CA PHE A 899 -7.98 46.76 -0.51
C PHE A 899 -8.48 47.65 -1.66
N GLU A 900 -9.42 48.58 -1.43
CA GLU A 900 -9.91 49.54 -2.44
C GLU A 900 -8.84 50.49 -3.00
N PRO A 901 -7.81 50.93 -2.24
CA PRO A 901 -6.71 51.72 -2.80
C PRO A 901 -5.93 51.00 -3.92
N PHE A 902 -5.98 49.66 -3.98
CA PHE A 902 -5.42 48.88 -5.08
C PHE A 902 -6.32 48.85 -6.35
N HIS A 903 -7.50 49.47 -6.29
CA HIS A 903 -8.49 49.60 -7.38
C HIS A 903 -8.62 51.02 -7.95
N ASP A 904 -7.89 52.03 -7.44
CA ASP A 904 -7.94 53.40 -7.95
C ASP A 904 -7.50 53.44 -9.43
N PRO A 905 -8.33 53.84 -10.41
CA PRO A 905 -7.97 53.90 -11.84
C PRO A 905 -6.76 54.78 -12.18
N GLN A 906 -6.41 55.76 -11.34
CA GLN A 906 -5.22 56.60 -11.54
C GLN A 906 -3.93 55.88 -11.09
N ILE A 907 -4.04 54.96 -10.14
CA ILE A 907 -2.96 54.06 -9.69
C ILE A 907 -2.94 52.79 -10.56
N ALA A 908 -4.11 52.25 -10.89
CA ALA A 908 -4.37 51.01 -11.64
C ALA A 908 -4.04 51.06 -13.13
N ARG A 909 -3.76 52.24 -13.71
CA ARG A 909 -3.14 52.35 -15.06
C ARG A 909 -1.74 51.71 -15.14
N HIS A 910 -1.15 51.34 -14.01
CA HIS A 910 0.04 50.49 -13.93
C HIS A 910 -0.23 49.03 -13.55
N HIS A 911 -1.46 48.64 -13.14
CA HIS A 911 -1.72 47.37 -12.44
C HIS A 911 -2.73 46.42 -13.12
N ASP A 912 -3.53 46.89 -14.07
CA ASP A 912 -4.34 45.99 -14.89
C ASP A 912 -3.53 45.49 -16.09
N LEU A 913 -3.07 44.24 -16.00
CA LEU A 913 -2.17 43.57 -16.94
C LEU A 913 -0.75 44.14 -16.93
N ILE A 914 0.09 43.64 -16.01
CA ILE A 914 1.51 43.53 -16.34
C ILE A 914 1.59 42.64 -17.58
N ASP A 915 1.70 43.27 -18.75
CA ASP A 915 2.08 42.59 -19.96
C ASP A 915 3.45 41.97 -19.70
N LEU A 916 3.46 40.67 -19.43
CA LEU A 916 4.67 39.88 -19.23
C LEU A 916 5.67 40.12 -20.37
N LYS A 917 5.23 40.47 -21.59
CA LYS A 917 6.14 40.90 -22.66
C LYS A 917 6.78 42.25 -22.36
N LYS A 918 6.03 43.22 -21.88
CA LYS A 918 6.52 44.58 -21.57
C LYS A 918 7.46 44.57 -20.37
N ALA A 919 7.15 43.82 -19.30
CA ALA A 919 8.06 43.62 -18.18
C ALA A 919 9.34 42.84 -18.60
N LYS A 920 9.20 41.82 -19.46
CA LYS A 920 10.34 41.13 -20.10
C LYS A 920 11.17 42.10 -20.94
N GLN A 921 10.54 42.98 -21.71
CA GLN A 921 11.21 43.97 -22.55
C GLN A 921 11.94 45.02 -21.71
N THR A 922 11.31 45.51 -20.64
CA THR A 922 11.94 46.44 -19.69
C THR A 922 13.13 45.79 -19.01
N LEU A 923 13.02 44.55 -18.54
CA LEU A 923 14.14 43.81 -17.95
C LEU A 923 15.24 43.48 -18.97
N PHE A 924 14.87 43.15 -20.21
CA PHE A 924 15.82 42.97 -21.31
C PHE A 924 16.61 44.25 -21.59
N ASN A 925 15.95 45.40 -21.50
CA ASN A 925 16.54 46.71 -21.75
C ASN A 925 17.36 47.22 -20.55
N SER A 926 16.93 46.96 -19.31
CA SER A 926 17.57 47.48 -18.08
C SER A 926 18.69 46.59 -17.54
N ASP A 927 18.55 45.26 -17.63
CA ASP A 927 19.55 44.29 -17.18
C ASP A 927 19.54 43.05 -18.08
N ARG A 928 20.20 43.19 -19.23
CA ARG A 928 20.28 42.16 -20.26
C ARG A 928 20.96 40.87 -19.77
N GLN A 929 21.87 40.95 -18.80
CA GLN A 929 22.52 39.78 -18.21
C GLN A 929 21.56 39.00 -17.30
N LEU A 930 20.80 39.70 -16.45
CA LEU A 930 19.76 39.10 -15.62
C LEU A 930 18.65 38.51 -16.49
N TYR A 931 18.18 39.23 -17.52
CA TYR A 931 17.21 38.71 -18.47
C TYR A 931 17.67 37.40 -19.13
N ASN A 932 18.88 37.36 -19.68
CA ASN A 932 19.42 36.16 -20.34
C ASN A 932 19.64 34.99 -19.35
N LYS A 933 19.94 35.27 -18.08
CA LYS A 933 20.00 34.29 -17.00
C LYS A 933 18.62 33.77 -16.56
N LEU A 934 17.58 34.58 -16.67
CA LEU A 934 16.21 34.25 -16.27
C LEU A 934 15.41 33.56 -17.37
N PHE A 935 15.73 33.80 -18.64
CA PHE A 935 14.94 33.35 -19.79
C PHE A 935 15.74 32.56 -20.82
N SER A 936 16.80 31.84 -20.41
CA SER A 936 17.71 31.11 -21.30
C SER A 936 17.00 30.31 -22.40
N PHE A 937 17.19 30.71 -23.66
CA PHE A 937 16.65 30.05 -24.85
C PHE A 937 17.68 29.02 -25.35
N THR A 938 17.37 27.73 -25.23
CA THR A 938 18.03 26.70 -26.04
C THR A 938 17.21 26.47 -27.31
N SER A 939 17.88 26.58 -28.45
CA SER A 939 17.33 26.45 -29.81
C SER A 939 16.40 25.24 -29.96
N GLY A 940 15.21 25.49 -30.53
CA GLY A 940 14.35 24.45 -31.11
C GLY A 940 12.96 24.28 -30.48
N THR A 941 12.78 24.50 -29.17
CA THR A 941 11.45 24.50 -28.55
C THR A 941 11.38 25.54 -27.43
N LYS A 942 10.38 26.43 -27.47
CA LYS A 942 10.12 27.45 -26.44
C LYS A 942 9.90 26.78 -25.08
N LYS A 943 10.95 26.58 -24.28
CA LYS A 943 10.84 26.10 -22.89
C LYS A 943 11.17 27.23 -21.93
N TYR A 944 10.18 27.58 -21.11
CA TYR A 944 10.38 28.35 -19.88
C TYR A 944 11.42 27.63 -19.02
N ASN A 945 12.42 28.36 -18.52
CA ASN A 945 13.15 27.94 -17.33
C ASN A 945 12.44 28.65 -16.16
N PRO A 946 11.43 28.02 -15.51
CA PRO A 946 10.79 28.67 -14.37
C PRO A 946 11.89 28.94 -13.34
N VAL A 947 12.07 30.21 -12.97
CA VAL A 947 12.83 30.56 -11.77
C VAL A 947 12.26 29.67 -10.67
N SER A 948 13.08 28.85 -10.01
CA SER A 948 12.63 28.16 -8.81
C SER A 948 12.25 29.23 -7.80
N ILE A 949 10.95 29.41 -7.60
CA ILE A 949 10.42 30.43 -6.71
C ILE A 949 10.77 30.00 -5.29
N VAL A 950 11.73 30.70 -4.68
CA VAL A 950 12.19 30.45 -3.32
C VAL A 950 11.86 31.69 -2.50
N PRO A 951 10.90 31.63 -1.57
CA PRO A 951 10.56 32.76 -0.72
C PRO A 951 11.71 33.16 0.22
N PRO A 952 11.73 34.41 0.72
CA PRO A 952 12.60 34.84 1.80
C PRO A 952 12.51 33.93 3.04
N ARG A 953 13.62 33.80 3.77
CA ARG A 953 13.72 32.88 4.92
C ARG A 953 12.86 33.27 6.11
N HIS A 954 12.46 34.53 6.24
CA HIS A 954 11.54 34.94 7.30
C HIS A 954 10.08 34.54 6.97
N MET A 955 9.78 34.09 5.75
CA MET A 955 8.45 33.67 5.32
C MET A 955 8.17 32.16 5.55
N ASN A 956 8.77 31.58 6.60
CA ASN A 956 8.62 30.16 6.94
C ASN A 956 7.19 29.77 7.32
N TRP A 957 6.30 30.76 7.49
CA TRP A 957 4.86 30.60 7.67
C TRP A 957 4.11 30.20 6.38
N LEU A 958 4.76 30.27 5.20
CA LEU A 958 4.13 29.91 3.93
C LEU A 958 3.94 28.40 3.76
N MET A 959 2.72 28.00 3.42
CA MET A 959 2.40 26.60 3.19
C MET A 959 2.97 26.10 1.84
N GLY A 960 3.54 24.89 1.84
CA GLY A 960 4.02 24.22 0.62
C GLY A 960 5.35 24.74 0.08
N GLN A 961 6.22 25.32 0.92
CA GLN A 961 7.59 25.64 0.54
C GLN A 961 8.29 24.40 -0.01
N SER A 962 8.52 24.35 -1.32
CA SER A 962 9.36 23.30 -1.92
C SER A 962 10.82 23.68 -1.71
N SER A 963 11.32 23.48 -0.50
CA SER A 963 12.76 23.30 -0.34
C SER A 963 13.16 22.14 -1.27
N ARG A 964 14.20 22.33 -2.09
CA ARG A 964 14.73 21.25 -2.93
C ARG A 964 15.25 20.19 -1.96
N LYS A 965 14.42 19.17 -1.68
CA LYS A 965 14.68 18.17 -0.67
C LYS A 965 15.97 17.44 -1.02
N ALA A 966 17.02 17.67 -0.25
CA ALA A 966 18.14 16.75 -0.20
C ALA A 966 17.57 15.41 0.27
N SER A 967 17.40 14.50 -0.69
CA SER A 967 16.55 13.31 -0.51
C SER A 967 17.18 12.05 -1.06
N LEU A 968 18.25 12.17 -1.86
CA LEU A 968 18.80 11.02 -2.54
C LEU A 968 19.44 10.08 -1.53
N VAL A 969 20.34 10.59 -0.67
CA VAL A 969 21.00 9.76 0.36
C VAL A 969 19.98 9.11 1.29
N PHE A 970 18.96 9.83 1.76
CA PHE A 970 17.86 9.24 2.54
C PHE A 970 17.12 8.11 1.82
N SER A 971 17.07 8.15 0.50
CA SER A 971 16.35 7.14 -0.28
C SER A 971 17.25 5.98 -0.69
N VAL A 972 18.55 6.21 -0.93
CA VAL A 972 19.47 5.21 -1.50
C VAL A 972 20.49 4.62 -0.51
N LEU A 973 20.85 5.35 0.54
CA LEU A 973 21.80 4.96 1.60
C LEU A 973 21.31 5.42 3.01
N PRO A 974 20.05 5.13 3.40
CA PRO A 974 19.50 5.56 4.70
C PRO A 974 20.29 5.03 5.90
N GLU A 975 20.86 3.83 5.79
CA GLU A 975 21.63 3.18 6.86
C GLU A 975 22.89 3.97 7.24
N ARG A 976 23.47 4.72 6.29
CA ARG A 976 24.65 5.56 6.54
C ARG A 976 24.29 6.85 7.27
N VAL A 977 23.10 7.39 6.99
CA VAL A 977 22.54 8.49 7.78
C VAL A 977 22.26 8.01 9.20
N ALA A 978 21.62 6.84 9.35
CA ALA A 978 21.36 6.24 10.66
C ALA A 978 22.64 5.92 11.45
N GLN A 979 23.73 5.54 10.80
CA GLN A 979 25.02 5.30 11.45
C GLN A 979 25.71 6.59 11.89
N ALA A 980 25.57 7.68 11.12
CA ALA A 980 26.09 8.99 11.50
C ALA A 980 25.32 9.57 12.69
N LEU A 981 24.00 9.34 12.73
CA LEU A 981 23.16 9.61 13.88
C LEU A 981 23.57 8.71 15.06
N GLY A 982 24.04 9.32 16.15
CA GLY A 982 24.50 8.59 17.33
C GLY A 982 26.01 8.56 17.54
N GLN A 983 26.81 9.10 16.62
CA GLN A 983 28.21 9.40 16.92
C GLN A 983 28.32 10.43 18.06
N GLU A 984 29.37 10.32 18.88
CA GLU A 984 29.61 11.28 19.95
C GLU A 984 29.98 12.65 19.38
N ILE A 985 29.34 13.70 19.91
CA ILE A 985 29.63 15.08 19.56
C ILE A 985 30.53 15.65 20.65
N SER A 986 31.83 15.72 20.38
CA SER A 986 32.86 16.23 21.31
C SER A 986 33.33 17.64 20.99
N GLN A 987 32.93 18.20 19.83
CA GLN A 987 33.41 19.50 19.39
C GLN A 987 32.37 20.19 18.52
N VAL A 988 32.13 21.48 18.81
CA VAL A 988 31.31 22.36 17.98
C VAL A 988 31.97 23.73 17.83
N GLN A 989 31.74 24.39 16.70
CA GLN A 989 32.25 25.71 16.40
C GLN A 989 31.09 26.70 16.28
N LEU A 990 31.23 27.84 16.94
CA LEU A 990 30.26 28.91 16.96
C LEU A 990 30.77 30.17 16.26
N LEU A 991 29.85 30.89 15.64
CA LEU A 991 30.06 32.16 14.94
C LEU A 991 29.35 33.30 15.68
N GLY A 992 29.87 34.52 15.51
CA GLY A 992 29.17 35.75 15.94
C GLY A 992 29.43 36.18 17.38
N LYS A 993 30.45 35.62 18.06
CA LYS A 993 30.90 36.05 19.40
C LYS A 993 31.14 37.55 19.51
N ASN A 994 31.64 38.18 18.45
CA ASN A 994 31.92 39.62 18.40
C ASN A 994 30.66 40.51 18.31
N LYS A 995 29.45 39.95 18.32
CA LYS A 995 28.18 40.67 18.18
C LYS A 995 27.21 40.49 19.36
N ASN A 996 27.69 39.97 20.49
CA ASN A 996 26.84 39.69 21.66
C ASN A 996 27.52 40.08 22.98
N ALA A 997 26.89 39.70 24.10
CA ALA A 997 27.33 40.03 25.46
C ALA A 997 28.77 39.59 25.77
N TYR A 998 29.29 38.57 25.07
CA TYR A 998 30.64 38.06 25.27
C TYR A 998 31.68 38.66 24.33
N ALA A 999 31.35 39.68 23.52
CA ALA A 999 32.26 40.24 22.52
C ALA A 999 33.64 40.64 23.08
N GLN A 1000 33.65 41.21 24.30
CA GLN A 1000 34.86 41.67 24.99
C GLN A 1000 35.55 40.60 25.84
N HIS A 1001 34.95 39.42 26.01
CA HIS A 1001 35.53 38.36 26.82
C HIS A 1001 36.70 37.69 26.09
N ASP A 1002 37.80 37.49 26.81
CA ASP A 1002 38.94 36.69 26.37
C ASP A 1002 38.84 35.29 26.95
N PHE A 1003 38.41 34.33 26.14
CA PHE A 1003 38.30 32.91 26.53
C PHE A 1003 39.67 32.24 26.74
N SER A 1004 40.78 32.89 26.37
CA SER A 1004 42.13 32.43 26.69
C SER A 1004 42.61 32.88 28.08
N SER A 1005 41.88 33.79 28.74
CA SER A 1005 42.22 34.24 30.09
C SER A 1005 42.16 33.10 31.12
N ALA A 1006 42.94 33.22 32.19
CA ALA A 1006 42.93 32.28 33.31
C ALA A 1006 41.53 32.08 33.95
N TYR A 1007 40.60 33.01 33.70
CA TYR A 1007 39.22 32.90 34.16
C TYR A 1007 38.42 31.79 33.43
N TYR A 1008 38.71 31.52 32.16
CA TYR A 1008 38.00 30.54 31.33
C TYR A 1008 38.82 29.28 31.05
N GLN A 1009 40.15 29.39 31.12
CA GLN A 1009 41.05 28.29 30.80
C GLN A 1009 40.79 27.06 31.68
N ASN A 1010 40.64 25.88 31.05
CA ASN A 1010 40.33 24.60 31.70
C ASN A 1010 39.02 24.57 32.52
N ARG A 1011 38.16 25.58 32.38
CA ARG A 1011 36.88 25.65 33.09
C ARG A 1011 35.76 25.04 32.25
N GLN A 1012 35.00 24.17 32.89
CA GLN A 1012 33.78 23.61 32.34
C GLN A 1012 32.63 24.58 32.54
N LEU A 1013 31.99 24.98 31.44
CA LEU A 1013 30.91 25.96 31.40
C LEU A 1013 29.60 25.29 30.97
N ASN A 1014 28.47 25.83 31.44
CA ASN A 1014 27.15 25.33 31.07
C ASN A 1014 26.59 26.08 29.87
N PHE A 1015 26.03 25.34 28.91
CA PHE A 1015 25.45 25.87 27.70
C PHE A 1015 24.04 25.33 27.48
N THR A 1016 23.21 26.11 26.79
CA THR A 1016 21.91 25.68 26.31
C THR A 1016 21.69 26.14 24.87
N VAL A 1017 20.93 25.37 24.09
CA VAL A 1017 20.57 25.70 22.72
C VAL A 1017 19.13 26.20 22.66
N SER A 1018 18.92 27.39 22.10
CA SER A 1018 17.60 27.96 21.83
C SER A 1018 17.49 28.45 20.38
N THR A 1019 16.36 29.01 19.99
CA THR A 1019 16.16 29.56 18.64
C THR A 1019 16.55 31.03 18.57
N PHE A 1020 17.19 31.44 17.49
CA PHE A 1020 17.44 32.85 17.21
C PHE A 1020 16.14 33.57 16.79
N ASN A 1021 15.67 34.50 17.63
CA ASN A 1021 14.38 35.17 17.47
C ASN A 1021 14.53 36.60 16.94
N ASP A 1022 14.81 36.75 15.65
CA ASP A 1022 14.74 38.04 14.95
C ASP A 1022 13.94 37.88 13.63
N PRO A 1023 12.66 38.30 13.59
CA PRO A 1023 11.81 38.15 12.40
C PRO A 1023 12.34 38.87 11.14
N THR A 1024 13.23 39.86 11.31
CA THR A 1024 13.82 40.63 10.20
C THR A 1024 15.07 39.99 9.63
N SER A 1025 15.61 38.97 10.31
CA SER A 1025 16.84 38.28 9.92
C SER A 1025 16.59 37.06 9.05
N ASP A 1026 17.50 36.80 8.11
CA ASP A 1026 17.54 35.56 7.32
C ASP A 1026 17.98 34.32 8.13
N ARG A 1027 18.30 34.53 9.42
CA ARG A 1027 18.66 33.50 10.40
C ARG A 1027 17.54 33.19 11.39
N HIS A 1028 16.37 33.83 11.28
CA HIS A 1028 15.26 33.60 12.21
C HIS A 1028 14.93 32.11 12.35
N GLY A 1029 14.92 31.60 13.58
CA GLY A 1029 14.65 30.20 13.91
C GLY A 1029 15.87 29.27 13.84
N ASP A 1030 17.03 29.72 13.35
CA ASP A 1030 18.26 28.92 13.39
C ASP A 1030 18.68 28.65 14.86
N PRO A 1031 19.28 27.49 15.16
CA PRO A 1031 19.78 27.17 16.50
C PRO A 1031 20.91 28.13 16.94
N MET A 1032 20.80 28.64 18.16
CA MET A 1032 21.76 29.53 18.79
C MET A 1032 22.15 29.02 20.17
N VAL A 1033 23.44 29.09 20.48
CA VAL A 1033 24.00 28.67 21.76
C VAL A 1033 24.05 29.84 22.72
N TYR A 1034 23.58 29.58 23.93
CA TYR A 1034 23.64 30.47 25.07
C TYR A 1034 24.57 29.89 26.12
N MET A 1035 25.39 30.74 26.73
CA MET A 1035 26.30 30.35 27.81
C MET A 1035 25.75 30.90 29.12
N GLN A 1036 25.85 30.11 30.19
CA GLN A 1036 25.58 30.59 31.53
C GLN A 1036 26.72 31.49 31.99
N ASN A 1037 26.42 32.73 32.37
CA ASN A 1037 27.39 33.60 33.00
C ASN A 1037 27.69 33.10 34.43
N PRO A 1038 28.95 32.80 34.77
CA PRO A 1038 29.29 32.31 36.11
C PRO A 1038 29.06 33.32 37.25
N GLU A 1039 28.94 34.63 36.94
CA GLU A 1039 28.79 35.68 37.97
C GLU A 1039 27.36 35.82 38.48
N ASP A 1040 26.36 35.77 37.58
CA ASP A 1040 24.95 36.00 37.91
C ASP A 1040 24.04 34.77 37.67
N GLY A 1041 24.56 33.71 37.05
CA GLY A 1041 23.84 32.49 36.74
C GLY A 1041 22.86 32.58 35.56
N ASN A 1042 22.75 33.73 34.90
CA ASN A 1042 21.86 33.95 33.75
C ASN A 1042 22.49 33.46 32.43
N TYR A 1043 21.64 33.17 31.45
CA TYR A 1043 22.09 32.73 30.12
C TYR A 1043 22.08 33.88 29.11
N TYR A 1044 23.22 34.11 28.46
CA TYR A 1044 23.36 35.12 27.41
C TYR A 1044 23.78 34.47 26.09
N SER A 1045 23.43 35.11 24.97
CA SER A 1045 23.74 34.59 23.64
C SER A 1045 25.25 34.59 23.40
N LEU A 1046 25.79 33.44 23.00
CA LEU A 1046 27.22 33.28 22.68
C LEU A 1046 27.49 33.22 21.18
N GLY A 1047 26.63 32.56 20.42
CA GLY A 1047 26.82 32.45 18.98
C GLY A 1047 25.98 31.36 18.34
N MET A 1048 25.94 31.38 17.01
CA MET A 1048 25.25 30.37 16.20
C MET A 1048 26.24 29.29 15.77
N PHE A 1049 25.76 28.07 15.52
CA PHE A 1049 26.62 27.02 14.97
C PHE A 1049 27.17 27.41 13.60
N SER A 1050 28.45 27.11 13.39
CA SER A 1050 29.08 27.14 12.08
C SER A 1050 28.39 26.16 11.13
N GLN A 1051 28.41 26.43 9.83
CA GLN A 1051 27.68 25.64 8.85
C GLN A 1051 28.21 24.21 8.74
N ASP A 1052 29.53 24.06 8.85
CA ASP A 1052 30.26 22.79 8.69
C ASP A 1052 30.56 22.09 10.03
N SER A 1053 30.09 22.65 11.14
CA SER A 1053 30.28 22.07 12.47
C SER A 1053 29.08 21.24 12.91
N ASN A 1054 29.33 20.25 13.77
CA ASN A 1054 28.29 19.49 14.46
C ASN A 1054 27.31 20.42 15.16
N LYS A 1055 26.05 20.00 15.24
CA LYS A 1055 24.98 20.81 15.83
C LYS A 1055 24.23 20.02 16.86
N LEU A 1056 23.89 20.71 17.94
CA LEU A 1056 22.97 20.18 18.93
C LEU A 1056 21.57 20.73 18.67
N PRO A 1057 20.53 19.92 18.90
CA PRO A 1057 19.15 20.32 18.70
C PRO A 1057 18.72 21.40 19.70
N VAL A 1058 17.68 22.15 19.35
CA VAL A 1058 17.05 23.12 20.26
C VAL A 1058 16.62 22.41 21.55
N LEU A 1059 16.80 23.07 22.70
CA LEU A 1059 16.63 22.55 24.06
C LEU A 1059 17.75 21.65 24.59
N ALA A 1060 18.81 21.38 23.81
CA ALA A 1060 19.96 20.67 24.33
C ALA A 1060 20.68 21.51 25.40
N ASN A 1061 20.96 20.89 26.54
CA ASN A 1061 21.87 21.41 27.56
C ASN A 1061 23.14 20.58 27.54
N PHE A 1062 24.28 21.21 27.71
CA PHE A 1062 25.57 20.51 27.69
C PHE A 1062 26.62 21.32 28.42
N LYS A 1063 27.73 20.66 28.73
CA LYS A 1063 28.90 21.32 29.25
C LYS A 1063 30.06 21.24 28.26
N ALA A 1064 30.83 22.32 28.21
CA ALA A 1064 31.99 22.41 27.33
C ALA A 1064 33.06 23.34 27.89
N GLN A 1065 34.27 23.20 27.36
CA GLN A 1065 35.32 24.21 27.48
C GLN A 1065 35.29 25.11 26.25
N ALA A 1066 35.36 26.42 26.46
CA ALA A 1066 35.34 27.40 25.36
C ALA A 1066 36.76 27.91 25.07
N ILE A 1067 37.16 27.85 23.81
CA ILE A 1067 38.42 28.41 23.30
C ILE A 1067 38.08 29.35 22.14
N SER A 1068 38.69 30.52 22.09
CA SER A 1068 38.42 31.54 21.07
C SER A 1068 39.70 31.92 20.33
N ASP A 1069 39.61 31.99 19.00
CA ASP A 1069 40.66 32.54 18.13
C ASP A 1069 40.46 34.05 17.84
N GLY A 1070 39.42 34.65 18.41
CA GLY A 1070 39.05 36.06 18.25
C GLY A 1070 37.88 36.30 17.30
N LYS A 1071 37.55 35.37 16.39
CA LYS A 1071 36.40 35.46 15.46
C LYS A 1071 35.36 34.36 15.68
N THR A 1072 35.81 33.18 16.08
CA THR A 1072 34.98 32.01 16.35
C THR A 1072 35.19 31.53 17.78
N VAL A 1073 34.23 30.77 18.29
CA VAL A 1073 34.35 30.09 19.58
C VAL A 1073 34.25 28.60 19.34
N GLU A 1074 35.30 27.88 19.67
CA GLU A 1074 35.37 26.44 19.65
C GLU A 1074 34.98 25.91 21.02
N LEU A 1075 34.00 25.02 21.06
CA LEU A 1075 33.52 24.38 22.27
C LEU A 1075 33.95 22.92 22.23
N SER A 1076 34.82 22.52 23.15
CA SER A 1076 35.12 21.12 23.43
C SER A 1076 34.09 20.58 24.41
N ILE A 1077 33.12 19.84 23.87
CA ILE A 1077 31.97 19.30 24.59
C ILE A 1077 32.36 18.04 25.34
N GLU A 1078 31.91 17.90 26.57
CA GLU A 1078 31.89 16.61 27.27
C GLU A 1078 30.69 15.79 26.76
N PRO A 1079 30.87 14.72 25.96
CA PRO A 1079 29.75 14.07 25.28
C PRO A 1079 28.69 13.53 26.24
N SER A 1080 29.11 13.01 27.40
CA SER A 1080 28.24 12.50 28.47
C SER A 1080 27.39 13.59 29.15
N SER A 1081 27.71 14.86 28.94
CA SER A 1081 26.97 15.99 29.51
C SER A 1081 25.80 16.47 28.64
N ILE A 1082 25.70 15.99 27.39
CA ILE A 1082 24.65 16.39 26.46
C ILE A 1082 23.31 15.79 26.92
N ILE A 1083 22.40 16.66 27.35
CA ILE A 1083 21.05 16.31 27.77
C ILE A 1083 20.07 17.00 26.84
N VAL A 1084 19.36 16.21 26.05
CA VAL A 1084 18.15 16.65 25.34
C VAL A 1084 16.96 16.18 26.17
N PRO A 1085 16.04 17.06 26.59
CA PRO A 1085 14.86 16.65 27.35
C PRO A 1085 14.08 15.56 26.61
N TYR A 1086 14.02 14.36 27.19
CA TYR A 1086 13.21 13.27 26.65
C TYR A 1086 11.74 13.52 27.00
N LYS A 1087 10.88 13.41 25.99
CA LYS A 1087 9.43 13.44 26.19
C LYS A 1087 8.87 12.04 26.07
N GLU A 1088 8.23 11.57 27.14
CA GLU A 1088 7.47 10.34 27.11
C GLU A 1088 6.24 10.50 26.22
N LEU A 1089 6.02 9.50 25.36
CA LEU A 1089 4.82 9.43 24.55
C LEU A 1089 3.58 9.42 25.48
N PRO A 1090 2.60 10.32 25.28
CA PRO A 1090 1.38 10.27 26.06
C PRO A 1090 0.71 8.90 25.92
N LYS A 1091 -0.08 8.51 26.92
CA LYS A 1091 -0.79 7.23 26.86
C LYS A 1091 -1.78 7.25 25.70
N SER A 1092 -1.51 6.45 24.68
CA SER A 1092 -2.45 6.24 23.58
C SER A 1092 -3.79 5.76 24.13
N PRO A 1093 -4.92 6.16 23.51
CA PRO A 1093 -6.23 5.69 23.94
C PRO A 1093 -6.27 4.16 23.91
N LYS A 1094 -7.00 3.58 24.87
CA LYS A 1094 -7.18 2.12 24.90
C LYS A 1094 -7.99 1.73 23.68
N LYS A 1095 -7.42 0.89 22.80
CA LYS A 1095 -8.18 0.26 21.71
C LYS A 1095 -9.40 -0.45 22.32
N LEU A 1096 -10.58 -0.18 21.77
CA LEU A 1096 -11.77 -0.95 22.10
C LEU A 1096 -11.49 -2.43 21.80
N ARG A 1097 -11.73 -3.28 22.80
CA ARG A 1097 -11.70 -4.74 22.69
C ARG A 1097 -13.02 -5.27 23.22
N SER A 1098 -13.57 -6.29 22.58
CA SER A 1098 -14.76 -7.01 23.06
C SER A 1098 -14.56 -7.52 24.49
N LYS A 1099 -15.65 -7.65 25.25
CA LYS A 1099 -15.63 -8.27 26.59
C LYS A 1099 -15.08 -9.69 26.50
N ALA A 1100 -15.40 -10.42 25.44
CA ALA A 1100 -14.86 -11.76 25.17
C ALA A 1100 -13.33 -11.74 25.09
N ARG A 1101 -12.72 -10.85 24.29
CA ARG A 1101 -11.24 -10.72 24.24
C ARG A 1101 -10.62 -10.21 25.54
N ARG A 1102 -11.33 -9.40 26.33
CA ARG A 1102 -10.87 -8.98 27.67
C ARG A 1102 -10.85 -10.17 28.63
N GLN A 1103 -11.87 -11.03 28.58
CA GLN A 1103 -11.97 -12.24 29.39
C GLN A 1103 -10.94 -13.29 28.99
N GLU A 1104 -10.71 -13.47 27.68
CA GLU A 1104 -9.66 -14.35 27.15
C GLU A 1104 -8.27 -13.87 27.54
N ALA A 1105 -7.96 -12.58 27.35
CA ALA A 1105 -6.68 -12.00 27.79
C ALA A 1105 -6.47 -12.14 29.31
N ALA A 1106 -7.53 -11.97 30.10
CA ALA A 1106 -7.49 -12.19 31.55
C ALA A 1106 -7.30 -13.67 31.92
N LYS A 1107 -7.92 -14.59 31.18
CA LYS A 1107 -7.74 -16.05 31.36
C LYS A 1107 -6.30 -16.43 31.04
N THR A 1108 -5.76 -16.02 29.90
CA THR A 1108 -4.37 -16.26 29.48
C THR A 1108 -3.34 -15.61 30.42
N GLN A 1109 -3.60 -14.40 30.94
CA GLN A 1109 -2.76 -13.79 31.97
C GLN A 1109 -2.77 -14.57 33.28
N ARG A 1110 -3.92 -15.07 33.72
CA ARG A 1110 -4.02 -15.96 34.89
C ARG A 1110 -3.25 -17.26 34.67
N THR A 1111 -3.42 -17.93 33.53
CA THR A 1111 -2.67 -19.17 33.22
C THR A 1111 -1.15 -18.95 33.20
N ASN A 1112 -0.69 -17.80 32.71
CA ASN A 1112 0.74 -17.44 32.69
C ASN A 1112 1.26 -17.09 34.10
N GLN A 1113 0.47 -16.40 34.93
CA GLN A 1113 0.79 -16.15 36.34
C GLN A 1113 0.84 -17.45 37.15
N ASP A 1114 -0.08 -18.38 36.90
CA ASP A 1114 -0.12 -19.70 37.55
C ASP A 1114 1.09 -20.54 37.13
N ARG A 1115 1.49 -20.50 35.85
CA ARG A 1115 2.74 -21.12 35.37
C ARG A 1115 3.98 -20.52 36.02
N LEU A 1116 4.08 -19.19 36.12
CA LEU A 1116 5.19 -18.52 36.80
C LEU A 1116 5.26 -18.88 38.29
N SER A 1117 4.11 -18.92 38.96
CA SER A 1117 4.00 -19.30 40.37
C SER A 1117 4.40 -20.75 40.59
N SER A 1118 4.02 -21.65 39.68
CA SER A 1118 4.45 -23.06 39.66
C SER A 1118 5.97 -23.21 39.47
N ILE A 1119 6.57 -22.43 38.58
CA ILE A 1119 8.03 -22.43 38.36
C ILE A 1119 8.77 -21.89 39.60
N ILE A 1120 8.28 -20.82 40.22
CA ILE A 1120 8.85 -20.27 41.45
C ILE A 1120 8.75 -21.28 42.59
N ASN A 1121 7.59 -21.91 42.78
CA ASN A 1121 7.40 -22.95 43.80
C ASN A 1121 8.30 -24.17 43.56
N LYS A 1122 8.48 -24.59 42.30
CA LYS A 1122 9.42 -25.67 41.94
C LYS A 1122 10.87 -25.27 42.25
N ARG A 1123 11.27 -24.03 41.94
CA ARG A 1123 12.62 -23.51 42.24
C ARG A 1123 12.87 -23.36 43.74
N GLU A 1124 11.87 -22.97 44.52
CA GLU A 1124 11.96 -22.95 45.99
C GLU A 1124 12.04 -24.34 46.59
N LYS A 1125 11.26 -25.30 46.09
CA LYS A 1125 11.39 -26.71 46.48
C LYS A 1125 12.79 -27.24 46.16
N TYR A 1126 13.30 -26.94 44.96
CA TYR A 1126 14.63 -27.35 44.52
C TYR A 1126 15.76 -26.71 45.35
N ARG A 1127 15.62 -25.42 45.73
CA ARG A 1127 16.54 -24.74 46.66
C ARG A 1127 16.52 -25.31 48.07
N LYS A 1128 15.38 -25.82 48.53
CA LYS A 1128 15.25 -26.48 49.84
C LYS A 1128 15.79 -27.91 49.84
N THR A 1129 15.92 -28.55 48.68
CA THR A 1129 16.45 -29.91 48.53
C THR A 1129 17.95 -29.96 48.19
N LEU A 1130 18.59 -28.82 47.91
CA LEU A 1130 20.04 -28.76 47.70
C LEU A 1130 20.79 -29.00 49.03
N PRO A 1131 21.71 -29.98 49.11
CA PRO A 1131 22.53 -30.19 50.29
C PRO A 1131 23.37 -28.94 50.55
N LYS A 1132 23.37 -28.43 51.80
CA LYS A 1132 24.27 -27.36 52.23
C LYS A 1132 25.70 -27.89 52.25
N GLN A 1133 26.41 -27.81 51.12
CA GLN A 1133 27.87 -27.93 51.10
C GLN A 1133 28.46 -26.54 50.97
N GLY A 1134 28.96 -26.03 52.10
CA GLY A 1134 29.98 -25.00 52.08
C GLY A 1134 31.33 -25.66 51.84
N LYS A 1135 32.08 -25.16 50.85
CA LYS A 1135 33.51 -24.81 50.93
C LYS A 1135 34.01 -24.32 49.57
N ALA A 1136 34.81 -23.27 49.64
CA ALA A 1136 35.61 -22.70 48.56
C ALA A 1136 36.63 -23.71 48.01
N ILE A 1137 37.03 -23.53 46.75
CA ILE A 1137 38.34 -23.80 46.09
C ILE A 1137 38.13 -23.38 44.62
N ALA A 1138 38.69 -22.27 44.12
CA ALA A 1138 40.06 -22.04 43.63
C ALA A 1138 40.44 -22.89 42.40
N LEU A 1139 40.68 -22.20 41.29
CA LEU A 1139 41.15 -22.70 39.99
C LEU A 1139 42.44 -23.52 40.12
N ASN A 1140 42.54 -24.66 39.41
CA ASN A 1140 43.56 -24.88 38.38
C ASN A 1140 43.51 -26.30 37.78
N ASN A 1141 43.77 -26.30 36.47
CA ASN A 1141 44.37 -27.32 35.61
C ASN A 1141 43.53 -28.32 34.79
N PRO A 1142 44.04 -28.65 33.58
CA PRO A 1142 43.28 -29.14 32.45
C PRO A 1142 43.68 -30.57 32.11
N GLU A 1143 42.81 -31.54 32.32
CA GLU A 1143 42.95 -32.87 31.74
C GLU A 1143 41.63 -33.59 32.00
N ASP A 1144 40.75 -33.63 31.00
CA ASP A 1144 39.75 -34.67 30.90
C ASP A 1144 39.52 -35.00 29.42
N PRO A 1145 39.49 -36.29 29.06
CA PRO A 1145 39.18 -36.77 27.72
C PRO A 1145 37.67 -36.68 27.44
N GLU A 1146 37.33 -36.78 26.16
CA GLU A 1146 35.98 -36.67 25.58
C GLU A 1146 34.88 -37.45 26.32
N PRO A 1147 33.63 -36.93 26.34
CA PRO A 1147 32.49 -37.65 26.87
C PRO A 1147 31.93 -38.64 25.83
N GLU A 1148 31.77 -39.90 26.23
CA GLU A 1148 30.89 -40.83 25.53
C GLU A 1148 29.42 -40.54 25.84
N PRO A 1149 28.52 -40.86 24.90
CA PRO A 1149 27.19 -40.31 24.80
C PRO A 1149 26.18 -41.26 25.42
N ASP A 1150 25.62 -40.93 26.58
CA ASP A 1150 24.33 -41.50 26.93
C ASP A 1150 23.58 -40.65 27.96
N GLN A 1151 22.27 -40.54 27.72
CA GLN A 1151 21.22 -40.03 28.61
C GLN A 1151 20.93 -38.52 28.56
N LEU A 1152 20.44 -38.11 27.39
CA LEU A 1152 19.38 -37.11 27.26
C LEU A 1152 18.05 -37.72 27.75
N GLU A 1153 17.62 -37.35 28.96
CA GLU A 1153 16.21 -37.09 29.27
C GLU A 1153 16.13 -35.93 30.28
N ILE A 1154 15.74 -34.75 29.78
CA ILE A 1154 14.71 -33.80 30.24
C ILE A 1154 14.95 -32.42 29.59
#